data_AF-A0A2S9XEF2-F1
#
_entry.id   AF-A0A2S9XEF2-F1
#
_cell.length_a   1.000
_cell.length_b   1.000
_cell.length_c   1.000
_cell.angle_alpha   90.00
_cell.angle_beta   90.00
_cell.angle_gamma   90.00
#
_symmetry.space_group_name_H-M   'P 1'
#
loop_
_entity.id
_entity.type
_entity.pdbx_description
1 polymer ?
#
loop_
_entity_poly.entity_id
_entity_poly.type
_entity_poly.pdbx_seq_one_letter_code
_entity_poly.pdbx_strand_id
1 'polypeptide(L)'
;MGRREPTTRTRARPGLDRSLLWFGVAEELYLRLFSELNDSRFDSRETSEVLAQLGAPAVAFRGFAHARRHAWASARADFRAALGEQSSGDAGPSPLISWLCGAGLFVARDYDRGLTALAHAAASAGPDDEVGVATRARKIALKFATAIGWSQEAREIREAIAKFNIHGAKHLRAHSLELQRQAAIRRRAQQAVAGPPEQAAAKAYSLLYRDGPAAATTALDTLLGRHPDHPEVLGARLRLELLLDQLEAAEERAAALSDEVAPQLRAERAALALAWGDANQAMLLTQEPGDDGRLLYLRALAVRLLLNDPGESAALLEQARVAMPRSIAINLALAVARHHHDPTRFDEDLERRFDELLEWAPGLLADAAAGVRLELWSDQGPVLTREEKATILVRAHGMLTAECDVAIATYACRASDGRLSLRHVAPPSAGQPHLARLHKDDAEHISQHEAVLVWSIGVQPPRPEHPGAREAEAEAEAEAAVWTPRYLSPEQIEQFLTDGFIMLPGVFDPELARRWREDGKRRMREEPEKWIRGYDPTDKAHSFENFSADDPETWNRARVDLLGPETLVIEEFAPKAWAAICDLLGGPGRIETRTWGNYLILNLRDDDPLASLRPGPHASSWHIDDPSPATRIDRIRNGLVCIALFDKLLPRSGNTWLAPDSVGHVARELAAHPEGVDFVNNRGGHITGKCERFCDVTGEAGDILLMHPLMMHSASPNRSGRIRWMANPMVYLKQPLDPFRPVEELSPVELAIHRAISSSA
;
A
#
# COMPACT_ATOMS: atom_id res chain seq x y z
N MET A 1 6.97 -70.74 -5.94
CA MET A 1 7.27 -70.70 -7.40
C MET A 1 6.01 -70.20 -8.09
N GLY A 2 5.96 -69.15 -8.90
CA GLY A 2 6.99 -68.30 -9.48
C GLY A 2 6.47 -66.87 -9.73
N ARG A 3 7.42 -66.00 -10.03
CA ARG A 3 7.33 -64.53 -10.19
C ARG A 3 6.43 -64.11 -11.35
N ARG A 4 5.81 -62.93 -11.25
CA ARG A 4 5.33 -62.14 -12.41
C ARG A 4 6.02 -60.78 -12.41
N GLU A 5 6.80 -60.53 -13.45
CA GLU A 5 7.35 -59.22 -13.83
C GLU A 5 6.27 -58.32 -14.49
N PRO A 6 6.43 -56.99 -14.46
CA PRO A 6 5.55 -56.06 -15.15
C PRO A 6 6.07 -55.76 -16.57
N THR A 7 5.20 -55.96 -17.57
CA THR A 7 5.49 -55.65 -18.98
C THR A 7 5.33 -54.15 -19.27
N THR A 8 6.42 -53.51 -19.68
CA THR A 8 6.46 -52.22 -20.38
C THR A 8 5.87 -52.33 -21.79
N ARG A 9 4.96 -51.42 -22.17
CA ARG A 9 4.63 -51.14 -23.58
C ARG A 9 4.58 -49.64 -23.83
N THR A 10 5.67 -49.16 -24.43
CA THR A 10 5.80 -47.90 -25.16
C THR A 10 4.83 -47.89 -26.36
N ARG A 11 4.07 -46.80 -26.52
CA ARG A 11 3.45 -46.41 -27.79
C ARG A 11 3.82 -44.96 -28.07
N ALA A 12 4.79 -44.76 -28.96
CA ALA A 12 5.14 -43.46 -29.52
C ALA A 12 3.99 -42.93 -30.39
N ARG A 13 3.66 -41.64 -30.25
CA ARG A 13 2.88 -40.86 -31.22
C ARG A 13 3.87 -40.08 -32.11
N PRO A 14 3.73 -40.09 -33.44
CA PRO A 14 4.58 -39.27 -34.32
C PRO A 14 4.06 -37.83 -34.36
N GLY A 15 4.95 -36.85 -34.12
CA GLY A 15 4.67 -35.41 -34.31
C GLY A 15 5.12 -34.44 -33.20
N LEU A 16 6.07 -34.78 -32.34
CA LEU A 16 6.37 -34.03 -31.11
C LEU A 16 7.87 -33.70 -30.89
N ASP A 17 8.65 -33.53 -31.95
CA ASP A 17 10.11 -33.35 -31.82
C ASP A 17 10.56 -31.87 -31.90
N ARG A 18 9.81 -31.00 -32.60
CA ARG A 18 10.22 -29.58 -32.80
C ARG A 18 9.94 -28.66 -31.61
N SER A 19 8.94 -28.95 -30.78
CA SER A 19 8.58 -28.11 -29.63
C SER A 19 9.56 -28.28 -28.47
N LEU A 20 10.03 -29.50 -28.20
CA LEU A 20 11.03 -29.79 -27.16
C LEU A 20 12.40 -29.20 -27.50
N LEU A 21 12.82 -29.26 -28.78
CA LEU A 21 14.04 -28.61 -29.25
C LEU A 21 13.99 -27.08 -29.12
N TRP A 22 12.84 -26.45 -29.44
CA TRP A 22 12.64 -25.01 -29.26
C TRP A 22 12.64 -24.59 -27.79
N PHE A 23 12.02 -25.39 -26.91
CA PHE A 23 12.03 -25.14 -25.46
C PHE A 23 13.45 -25.21 -24.88
N GLY A 24 14.26 -26.21 -25.28
CA GLY A 24 15.65 -26.32 -24.82
C GLY A 24 16.55 -25.18 -25.30
N VAL A 25 16.37 -24.70 -26.54
CA VAL A 25 17.12 -23.54 -27.06
C VAL A 25 16.72 -22.24 -26.35
N ALA A 26 15.43 -22.04 -26.07
CA ALA A 26 14.95 -20.87 -25.34
C ALA A 26 15.47 -20.84 -23.89
N GLU A 27 15.47 -21.99 -23.21
CA GLU A 27 16.03 -22.13 -21.86
C GLU A 27 17.51 -21.72 -21.81
N GLU A 28 18.33 -22.23 -22.73
CA GLU A 28 19.75 -21.90 -22.79
C GLU A 28 19.98 -20.39 -23.03
N LEU A 29 19.18 -19.78 -23.91
CA LEU A 29 19.25 -18.34 -24.15
C LEU A 29 18.87 -17.51 -22.91
N TYR A 30 17.83 -17.90 -22.16
CA TYR A 30 17.46 -17.22 -20.92
C TYR A 30 18.54 -17.38 -19.84
N LEU A 31 19.14 -18.57 -19.69
CA LEU A 31 20.25 -18.78 -18.75
C LEU A 31 21.46 -17.90 -19.07
N ARG A 32 21.80 -17.76 -20.37
CA ARG A 32 22.84 -16.83 -20.83
C ARG A 32 22.49 -15.38 -20.51
N LEU A 33 21.24 -14.97 -20.77
CA LEU A 33 20.77 -13.62 -20.42
C LEU A 33 20.94 -13.36 -18.92
N PHE A 34 20.49 -14.29 -18.06
CA PHE A 34 20.61 -14.12 -16.61
C PHE A 34 22.07 -13.97 -16.17
N SER A 35 22.99 -14.73 -16.77
CA SER A 35 24.43 -14.57 -16.52
C SER A 35 24.93 -13.17 -16.87
N GLU A 36 24.64 -12.68 -18.09
CA GLU A 36 25.09 -11.35 -18.52
C GLU A 36 24.52 -10.24 -17.62
N LEU A 37 23.23 -10.32 -17.26
CA LEU A 37 22.56 -9.31 -16.41
C LEU A 37 23.05 -9.33 -14.96
N ASN A 38 23.43 -10.49 -14.43
CA ASN A 38 24.05 -10.59 -13.11
C ASN A 38 25.43 -9.91 -13.12
N ASP A 39 26.20 -10.09 -14.18
CA ASP A 39 27.51 -9.43 -14.38
C ASP A 39 27.40 -7.96 -14.79
N SER A 40 26.19 -7.39 -14.78
CA SER A 40 25.90 -6.00 -15.18
C SER A 40 26.31 -5.69 -16.63
N ARG A 41 26.35 -6.71 -17.51
CA ARG A 41 26.66 -6.60 -18.94
C ARG A 41 25.39 -6.34 -19.76
N PHE A 42 24.67 -5.27 -19.43
CA PHE A 42 23.36 -4.92 -20.00
C PHE A 42 23.38 -4.64 -21.50
N ASP A 43 24.46 -4.05 -21.99
CA ASP A 43 24.63 -3.59 -23.37
C ASP A 43 25.71 -4.37 -24.13
N SER A 44 26.08 -5.56 -23.64
CA SER A 44 27.01 -6.42 -24.37
C SER A 44 26.42 -6.85 -25.72
N ARG A 45 27.30 -7.19 -26.66
CA ARG A 45 26.89 -7.75 -27.95
C ARG A 45 26.08 -9.03 -27.72
N GLU A 46 26.52 -9.83 -26.76
CA GLU A 46 25.90 -11.08 -26.33
C GLU A 46 24.49 -10.83 -25.80
N THR A 47 24.30 -9.88 -24.88
CA THR A 47 22.96 -9.50 -24.38
C THR A 47 22.06 -9.05 -25.52
N SER A 48 22.58 -8.21 -26.43
CA SER A 48 21.81 -7.72 -27.58
C SER A 48 21.35 -8.85 -28.52
N GLU A 49 22.24 -9.81 -28.80
CA GLU A 49 21.94 -10.99 -29.63
C GLU A 49 20.90 -11.91 -28.97
N VAL A 50 20.96 -12.06 -27.64
CA VAL A 50 19.99 -12.87 -26.88
C VAL A 50 18.62 -12.19 -26.82
N LEU A 51 18.57 -10.89 -26.55
CA LEU A 51 17.32 -10.12 -26.54
C LEU A 51 16.61 -10.14 -27.89
N ALA A 52 17.35 -10.02 -29.00
CA ALA A 52 16.79 -10.09 -30.34
C ALA A 52 16.15 -11.46 -30.66
N GLN A 53 16.64 -12.54 -30.06
CA GLN A 53 16.10 -13.89 -30.24
C GLN A 53 14.90 -14.19 -29.32
N LEU A 54 14.94 -13.70 -28.07
CA LEU A 54 13.91 -13.98 -27.05
C LEU A 54 12.74 -12.98 -27.07
N GLY A 55 12.94 -11.78 -27.61
CA GLY A 55 11.90 -10.77 -27.79
C GLY A 55 11.45 -10.08 -26.49
N ALA A 56 10.19 -9.62 -26.48
CA ALA A 56 9.65 -8.74 -25.45
C ALA A 56 9.79 -9.22 -23.99
N PRO A 57 9.58 -10.52 -23.64
CA PRO A 57 9.75 -10.96 -22.26
C PRO A 57 11.19 -10.79 -21.73
N ALA A 58 12.20 -11.03 -22.58
CA ALA A 58 13.60 -10.86 -22.21
C ALA A 58 13.98 -9.38 -22.07
N VAL A 59 13.45 -8.51 -22.95
CA VAL A 59 13.65 -7.06 -22.85
C VAL A 59 13.00 -6.51 -21.57
N ALA A 60 11.78 -6.96 -21.24
CA ALA A 60 11.13 -6.60 -19.98
C ALA A 60 11.93 -7.09 -18.75
N PHE A 61 12.55 -8.26 -18.83
CA PHE A 61 13.40 -8.80 -17.77
C PHE A 61 14.64 -7.92 -17.55
N ARG A 62 15.30 -7.47 -18.63
CA ARG A 62 16.40 -6.49 -18.54
C ARG A 62 15.93 -5.17 -17.93
N GLY A 63 14.74 -4.71 -18.28
CA GLY A 63 14.12 -3.52 -17.68
C GLY A 63 13.98 -3.62 -16.17
N PHE A 64 13.50 -4.76 -15.64
CA PHE A 64 13.47 -4.99 -14.19
C PHE A 64 14.88 -5.08 -13.57
N ALA A 65 15.87 -5.64 -14.28
CA ALA A 65 17.26 -5.66 -13.83
C ALA A 65 17.90 -4.26 -13.74
N HIS A 66 17.56 -3.34 -14.66
CA HIS A 66 17.91 -1.92 -14.55
C HIS A 66 17.18 -1.23 -13.39
N ALA A 67 15.87 -1.49 -13.23
CA ALA A 67 15.07 -0.89 -12.16
C ALA A 67 15.61 -1.26 -10.77
N ARG A 68 16.07 -2.51 -10.56
CA ARG A 68 16.73 -2.95 -9.31
C ARG A 68 17.98 -2.13 -8.96
N ARG A 69 18.66 -1.61 -9.98
CA ARG A 69 19.88 -0.80 -9.83
C ARG A 69 19.60 0.70 -9.91
N HIS A 70 18.33 1.10 -9.81
CA HIS A 70 17.89 2.50 -9.91
C HIS A 70 18.26 3.19 -11.24
N ALA A 71 18.55 2.43 -12.29
CA ALA A 71 18.80 2.93 -13.64
C ALA A 71 17.44 3.20 -14.34
N TRP A 72 16.77 4.28 -13.93
CA TRP A 72 15.39 4.56 -14.32
C TRP A 72 15.19 4.85 -15.80
N ALA A 73 16.11 5.58 -16.44
CA ALA A 73 16.02 5.89 -17.86
C ALA A 73 16.23 4.62 -18.70
N SER A 74 17.22 3.81 -18.33
CA SER A 74 17.50 2.52 -18.98
C SER A 74 16.33 1.54 -18.80
N ALA A 75 15.79 1.40 -17.58
CA ALA A 75 14.62 0.57 -17.30
C ALA A 75 13.39 1.02 -18.11
N ARG A 76 13.14 2.34 -18.17
CA ARG A 76 12.04 2.92 -18.94
C ARG A 76 12.18 2.64 -20.43
N ALA A 77 13.39 2.78 -20.99
CA ALA A 77 13.66 2.47 -22.38
C ALA A 77 13.35 1.00 -22.70
N ASP A 78 13.75 0.07 -21.83
CA ASP A 78 13.47 -1.35 -21.99
C ASP A 78 11.97 -1.67 -21.91
N PHE A 79 11.25 -1.14 -20.93
CA PHE A 79 9.80 -1.38 -20.85
C PHE A 79 9.06 -0.80 -22.07
N ARG A 80 9.46 0.37 -22.57
CA ARG A 80 8.91 0.95 -23.80
C ARG A 80 9.23 0.09 -25.03
N ALA A 81 10.45 -0.42 -25.13
CA ALA A 81 10.86 -1.32 -26.20
C ALA A 81 10.09 -2.66 -26.16
N ALA A 82 9.89 -3.24 -24.98
CA ALA A 82 9.11 -4.46 -24.78
C ALA A 82 7.61 -4.28 -25.12
N LEU A 83 7.08 -3.06 -24.94
CA LEU A 83 5.73 -2.68 -25.37
C LEU A 83 5.64 -2.37 -26.87
N GLY A 84 6.78 -2.21 -27.55
CA GLY A 84 6.86 -2.07 -28.99
C GLY A 84 6.52 -0.68 -29.51
N GLU A 85 7.24 0.37 -29.07
CA GLU A 85 7.29 1.61 -29.84
C GLU A 85 7.81 1.30 -31.28
N GLN A 86 6.85 1.17 -32.21
CA GLN A 86 6.97 0.89 -33.66
C GLN A 86 7.14 -0.58 -34.12
N SER A 87 6.21 -1.47 -33.78
CA SER A 87 6.06 -2.75 -34.50
C SER A 87 4.96 -2.65 -35.56
N SER A 88 5.36 -2.73 -36.83
CA SER A 88 4.55 -2.73 -38.05
C SER A 88 3.77 -4.06 -38.26
N GLY A 89 3.03 -4.52 -37.24
CA GLY A 89 2.22 -5.73 -37.27
C GLY A 89 0.92 -5.57 -36.49
N ASP A 90 -0.18 -6.11 -37.02
CA ASP A 90 -1.57 -5.92 -36.55
C ASP A 90 -1.88 -6.48 -35.13
N ALA A 91 -0.94 -7.15 -34.47
CA ALA A 91 -1.11 -7.73 -33.14
C ALA A 91 -0.24 -6.98 -32.12
N GLY A 92 -0.84 -6.13 -31.29
CA GLY A 92 -0.17 -5.38 -30.22
C GLY A 92 0.46 -6.28 -29.13
N PRO A 93 1.09 -5.69 -28.09
CA PRO A 93 1.80 -6.45 -27.06
C PRO A 93 0.88 -7.40 -26.30
N SER A 94 1.45 -8.53 -25.86
CA SER A 94 0.77 -9.52 -25.02
C SER A 94 0.15 -8.86 -23.77
N PRO A 95 -1.04 -9.30 -23.31
CA PRO A 95 -1.66 -8.74 -22.11
C PRO A 95 -0.76 -8.88 -20.87
N LEU A 96 -0.05 -10.00 -20.73
CA LEU A 96 0.87 -10.22 -19.61
C LEU A 96 2.07 -9.27 -19.66
N ILE A 97 2.69 -9.11 -20.84
CA ILE A 97 3.80 -8.16 -21.02
C ILE A 97 3.35 -6.73 -20.77
N SER A 98 2.13 -6.39 -21.20
CA SER A 98 1.55 -5.07 -20.99
C SER A 98 1.30 -4.78 -19.51
N TRP A 99 0.87 -5.78 -18.75
CA TRP A 99 0.73 -5.66 -17.29
C TRP A 99 2.10 -5.46 -16.64
N LEU A 100 3.07 -6.34 -16.93
CA LEU A 100 4.39 -6.31 -16.32
C LEU A 100 5.15 -5.01 -16.64
N CYS A 101 5.20 -4.63 -17.92
CA CYS A 101 5.83 -3.38 -18.35
C CYS A 101 5.07 -2.16 -17.83
N GLY A 102 3.74 -2.22 -17.72
CA GLY A 102 2.97 -1.14 -17.11
C GLY A 102 3.30 -0.90 -15.64
N ALA A 103 3.51 -1.98 -14.87
CA ALA A 103 4.01 -1.90 -13.50
C ALA A 103 5.47 -1.41 -13.45
N GLY A 104 6.32 -1.91 -14.35
CA GLY A 104 7.72 -1.49 -14.47
C GLY A 104 7.89 -0.02 -14.84
N LEU A 105 7.07 0.50 -15.75
CA LEU A 105 7.07 1.92 -16.15
C LEU A 105 6.69 2.85 -14.99
N PHE A 106 5.72 2.45 -14.16
CA PHE A 106 5.40 3.20 -12.95
C PHE A 106 6.62 3.31 -12.02
N VAL A 107 7.33 2.19 -11.80
CA VAL A 107 8.60 2.18 -11.06
C VAL A 107 9.66 3.01 -11.77
N ALA A 108 9.70 3.01 -13.10
CA ALA A 108 10.63 3.84 -13.88
C ALA A 108 10.15 5.31 -14.05
N ARG A 109 9.19 5.76 -13.24
CA ARG A 109 8.66 7.14 -13.18
C ARG A 109 7.94 7.62 -14.45
N ASP A 110 7.40 6.68 -15.23
CA ASP A 110 6.59 6.93 -16.43
C ASP A 110 5.13 6.54 -16.18
N TYR A 111 4.44 7.41 -15.47
CA TYR A 111 3.12 7.11 -14.91
C TYR A 111 2.03 6.97 -15.98
N ASP A 112 2.01 7.85 -16.99
CA ASP A 112 0.98 7.86 -18.03
C ASP A 112 1.07 6.61 -18.89
N ARG A 113 2.26 6.30 -19.41
CA ARG A 113 2.48 5.09 -20.21
C ARG A 113 2.30 3.82 -19.38
N GLY A 114 2.70 3.84 -18.11
CA GLY A 114 2.46 2.73 -17.19
C GLY A 114 0.97 2.41 -17.03
N LEU A 115 0.15 3.42 -16.78
CA LEU A 115 -1.31 3.24 -16.68
C LEU A 115 -1.95 2.85 -18.02
N THR A 116 -1.49 3.41 -19.14
CA THR A 116 -1.96 3.04 -20.48
C THR A 116 -1.65 1.57 -20.79
N ALA A 117 -0.45 1.09 -20.47
CA ALA A 117 -0.08 -0.32 -20.64
C ALA A 117 -0.92 -1.26 -19.75
N LEU A 118 -1.20 -0.87 -18.50
CA LEU A 118 -2.10 -1.62 -17.62
C LEU A 118 -3.54 -1.65 -18.13
N ALA A 119 -4.04 -0.54 -18.69
CA ALA A 119 -5.35 -0.46 -19.30
C ALA A 119 -5.45 -1.38 -20.54
N HIS A 120 -4.41 -1.38 -21.39
CA HIS A 120 -4.32 -2.29 -22.53
C HIS A 120 -4.28 -3.75 -22.08
N ALA A 121 -3.50 -4.09 -21.06
CA ALA A 121 -3.47 -5.44 -20.47
C ALA A 121 -4.86 -5.88 -20.00
N ALA A 122 -5.59 -4.98 -19.35
CA ALA A 122 -6.93 -5.22 -18.86
C ALA A 122 -7.99 -5.39 -19.96
N ALA A 123 -7.79 -4.77 -21.13
CA ALA A 123 -8.71 -4.82 -22.26
C ALA A 123 -8.44 -5.99 -23.20
N SER A 124 -7.17 -6.39 -23.36
CA SER A 124 -6.72 -7.39 -24.32
C SER A 124 -6.67 -8.82 -23.76
N ALA A 125 -6.75 -9.01 -22.44
CA ALA A 125 -6.78 -10.33 -21.82
C ALA A 125 -8.09 -11.09 -22.14
N GLY A 126 -7.95 -12.35 -22.57
CA GLY A 126 -9.06 -13.22 -22.95
C GLY A 126 -9.95 -13.66 -21.78
N PRO A 127 -11.15 -14.22 -22.06
CA PRO A 127 -12.10 -14.67 -21.03
C PRO A 127 -11.57 -15.84 -20.17
N ASP A 128 -10.63 -16.63 -20.69
CA ASP A 128 -10.00 -17.79 -20.04
C ASP A 128 -8.61 -17.46 -19.44
N ASP A 129 -8.39 -16.21 -19.03
CA ASP A 129 -7.14 -15.72 -18.45
C ASP A 129 -6.80 -16.45 -17.13
N GLU A 130 -6.08 -17.57 -17.24
CA GLU A 130 -5.66 -18.45 -16.13
C GLU A 130 -4.86 -17.71 -15.04
N VAL A 131 -4.19 -16.61 -15.37
CA VAL A 131 -3.34 -15.82 -14.45
C VAL A 131 -4.13 -14.66 -13.81
N GLY A 132 -5.31 -14.35 -14.35
CA GLY A 132 -6.14 -13.23 -13.93
C GLY A 132 -5.49 -11.86 -14.23
N VAL A 133 -4.66 -11.77 -15.27
CA VAL A 133 -4.02 -10.54 -15.78
C VAL A 133 -5.01 -9.39 -15.82
N ALA A 134 -6.19 -9.58 -16.40
CA ALA A 134 -7.17 -8.50 -16.55
C ALA A 134 -7.57 -7.87 -15.21
N THR A 135 -7.79 -8.72 -14.20
CA THR A 135 -8.20 -8.30 -12.86
C THR A 135 -7.04 -7.66 -12.11
N ARG A 136 -5.84 -8.24 -12.20
CA ARG A 136 -4.63 -7.73 -11.55
C ARG A 136 -4.21 -6.38 -12.12
N ALA A 137 -4.19 -6.24 -13.45
CA ALA A 137 -3.88 -4.99 -14.13
C ALA A 137 -4.82 -3.86 -13.73
N ARG A 138 -6.16 -4.11 -13.68
CA ARG A 138 -7.12 -3.10 -13.20
C ARG A 138 -6.90 -2.70 -11.74
N LYS A 139 -6.62 -3.67 -10.85
CA LYS A 139 -6.37 -3.39 -9.43
C LYS A 139 -5.11 -2.53 -9.24
N ILE A 140 -4.04 -2.86 -9.95
CA ILE A 140 -2.79 -2.10 -9.90
C ILE A 140 -2.97 -0.71 -10.51
N ALA A 141 -3.62 -0.61 -11.67
CA ALA A 141 -3.93 0.67 -12.30
C ALA A 141 -4.76 1.57 -11.36
N LEU A 142 -5.75 1.00 -10.67
CA LEU A 142 -6.52 1.74 -9.68
C LEU A 142 -5.66 2.22 -8.51
N LYS A 143 -4.79 1.35 -7.97
CA LYS A 143 -3.85 1.70 -6.89
C LYS A 143 -2.98 2.88 -7.31
N PHE A 144 -2.37 2.80 -8.49
CA PHE A 144 -1.46 3.81 -9.04
C PHE A 144 -2.15 5.14 -9.36
N ALA A 145 -3.27 5.12 -10.10
CA ALA A 145 -4.02 6.33 -10.41
C ALA A 145 -4.52 7.04 -9.15
N THR A 146 -4.98 6.27 -8.16
CA THR A 146 -5.41 6.84 -6.87
C THR A 146 -4.24 7.43 -6.09
N ALA A 147 -3.09 6.76 -6.11
CA ALA A 147 -1.91 7.20 -5.35
C ALA A 147 -1.36 8.53 -5.87
N ILE A 148 -1.29 8.71 -7.20
CA ILE A 148 -0.79 9.95 -7.84
C ILE A 148 -1.80 11.09 -7.80
N GLY A 149 -3.09 10.81 -7.59
CA GLY A 149 -4.16 11.83 -7.57
C GLY A 149 -4.89 12.00 -8.91
N TRP A 150 -4.76 11.04 -9.81
CA TRP A 150 -5.46 11.01 -11.10
C TRP A 150 -6.90 10.51 -10.89
N SER A 151 -7.72 11.40 -10.33
CA SER A 151 -9.05 11.09 -9.80
C SER A 151 -10.02 10.61 -10.89
N GLN A 152 -9.92 11.18 -12.10
CA GLN A 152 -10.76 10.82 -13.24
C GLN A 152 -10.44 9.40 -13.70
N GLU A 153 -9.18 9.09 -13.95
CA GLU A 153 -8.71 7.76 -14.35
C GLU A 153 -9.03 6.72 -13.27
N ALA A 154 -8.75 7.03 -11.99
CA ALA A 154 -9.09 6.15 -10.88
C ALA A 154 -10.60 5.87 -10.80
N ARG A 155 -11.45 6.87 -11.10
CA ARG A 155 -12.90 6.68 -11.18
C ARG A 155 -13.26 5.76 -12.33
N GLU A 156 -12.78 6.02 -13.53
CA GLU A 156 -13.04 5.21 -14.74
C GLU A 156 -12.63 3.74 -14.55
N ILE A 157 -11.48 3.50 -13.93
CA ILE A 157 -11.01 2.15 -13.61
C ILE A 157 -11.93 1.49 -12.57
N ARG A 158 -12.38 2.21 -11.53
CA ARG A 158 -13.39 1.71 -10.58
C ARG A 158 -14.68 1.32 -11.30
N GLU A 159 -15.12 2.09 -12.30
CA GLU A 159 -16.30 1.75 -13.10
C GLU A 159 -16.10 0.48 -13.91
N ALA A 160 -14.93 0.35 -14.54
CA ALA A 160 -14.58 -0.82 -15.33
C ALA A 160 -14.52 -2.09 -14.46
N ILE A 161 -13.96 -2.00 -13.25
CA ILE A 161 -13.92 -3.11 -12.28
C ILE A 161 -15.33 -3.50 -11.85
N ALA A 162 -16.20 -2.53 -11.53
CA ALA A 162 -17.58 -2.84 -11.13
C ALA A 162 -18.33 -3.59 -12.24
N LYS A 163 -18.12 -3.23 -13.50
CA LYS A 163 -18.75 -3.91 -14.65
C LYS A 163 -18.21 -5.33 -14.88
N PHE A 164 -17.00 -5.64 -14.39
CA PHE A 164 -16.33 -6.94 -14.55
C PHE A 164 -16.45 -7.81 -13.28
N ASN A 165 -17.46 -8.69 -13.24
CA ASN A 165 -17.45 -9.84 -12.33
C ASN A 165 -17.75 -11.15 -13.09
N ILE A 166 -17.11 -12.23 -12.66
CA ILE A 166 -16.69 -13.44 -13.39
C ILE A 166 -17.86 -14.44 -13.61
N HIS A 167 -17.85 -15.15 -14.75
CA HIS A 167 -18.62 -16.32 -15.19
C HIS A 167 -20.04 -16.60 -14.60
N GLY A 168 -21.05 -16.59 -15.49
CA GLY A 168 -22.38 -17.17 -15.28
C GLY A 168 -23.48 -16.18 -14.87
N ALA A 169 -24.43 -15.93 -15.78
CA ALA A 169 -25.61 -15.04 -15.66
C ALA A 169 -25.34 -13.52 -15.85
N LYS A 170 -24.88 -13.13 -17.04
CA LYS A 170 -24.51 -11.74 -17.39
C LYS A 170 -25.53 -11.07 -18.31
N HIS A 171 -26.40 -10.24 -17.72
CA HIS A 171 -26.90 -8.96 -18.25
C HIS A 171 -27.71 -8.22 -17.17
N LEU A 172 -28.55 -8.94 -16.42
CA LEU A 172 -29.36 -8.38 -15.32
C LEU A 172 -28.50 -7.94 -14.11
N ARG A 173 -27.41 -8.66 -13.78
CA ARG A 173 -26.52 -8.30 -12.66
C ARG A 173 -25.70 -7.04 -12.93
N ALA A 174 -25.23 -6.84 -14.17
CA ALA A 174 -24.50 -5.63 -14.54
C ALA A 174 -25.40 -4.39 -14.51
N HIS A 175 -26.64 -4.51 -15.02
CA HIS A 175 -27.63 -3.44 -14.93
C HIS A 175 -28.04 -3.17 -13.48
N SER A 176 -28.26 -4.21 -12.66
CA SER A 176 -28.57 -4.06 -11.24
C SER A 176 -27.43 -3.40 -10.45
N LEU A 177 -26.18 -3.75 -10.73
CA LEU A 177 -25.01 -3.15 -10.08
C LEU A 177 -24.81 -1.69 -10.53
N GLU A 178 -25.04 -1.39 -11.80
CA GLU A 178 -25.04 0.00 -12.31
C GLU A 178 -26.16 0.82 -11.66
N LEU A 179 -27.37 0.25 -11.49
CA LEU A 179 -28.46 0.90 -10.76
C LEU A 179 -28.13 1.12 -9.28
N GLN A 180 -27.54 0.13 -8.60
CA GLN A 180 -27.08 0.26 -7.21
C GLN A 180 -26.00 1.35 -7.09
N ARG A 181 -25.11 1.44 -8.07
CA ARG A 181 -24.07 2.48 -8.14
C ARG A 181 -24.69 3.85 -8.34
N GLN A 182 -25.58 4.02 -9.31
CA GLN A 182 -26.29 5.27 -9.54
C GLN A 182 -27.10 5.68 -8.31
N ALA A 183 -27.74 4.72 -7.62
CA ALA A 183 -28.40 4.96 -6.35
C ALA A 183 -27.42 5.41 -5.25
N ALA A 184 -26.22 4.83 -5.19
CA ALA A 184 -25.19 5.24 -4.23
C ALA A 184 -24.63 6.64 -4.52
N ILE A 185 -24.41 6.99 -5.79
CA ILE A 185 -24.02 8.36 -6.20
C ILE A 185 -25.12 9.35 -5.83
N ARG A 186 -26.39 9.05 -6.17
CA ARG A 186 -27.53 9.88 -5.79
C ARG A 186 -27.66 10.04 -4.27
N ARG A 187 -27.50 8.96 -3.51
CA ARG A 187 -27.53 8.99 -2.04
C ARG A 187 -26.43 9.89 -1.48
N ARG A 188 -25.20 9.79 -2.00
CA ARG A 188 -24.09 10.67 -1.60
C ARG A 188 -24.34 12.13 -1.96
N ALA A 189 -24.84 12.40 -3.16
CA ALA A 189 -25.24 13.75 -3.55
C ALA A 189 -26.32 14.33 -2.61
N GLN A 190 -27.33 13.52 -2.24
CA GLN A 190 -28.34 13.91 -1.26
C GLN A 190 -27.75 14.18 0.14
N GLN A 191 -26.78 13.38 0.57
CA GLN A 191 -26.08 13.59 1.84
C GLN A 191 -25.17 14.82 1.81
N ALA A 192 -24.57 15.13 0.65
CA ALA A 192 -23.68 16.27 0.48
C ALA A 192 -24.41 17.61 0.63
N VAL A 193 -25.69 17.68 0.23
CA VAL A 193 -26.52 18.89 0.33
C VAL A 193 -27.20 19.08 1.69
N ALA A 194 -26.82 18.30 2.71
CA ALA A 194 -27.40 18.36 4.04
C ALA A 194 -26.50 19.13 5.03
N GLY A 195 -27.14 19.89 5.93
CA GLY A 195 -26.49 20.71 6.94
C GLY A 195 -26.35 22.18 6.52
N PRO A 196 -25.49 22.94 7.22
CA PRO A 196 -25.25 24.35 6.91
C PRO A 196 -24.73 24.56 5.46
N PRO A 197 -25.17 25.62 4.74
CA PRO A 197 -24.85 25.81 3.33
C PRO A 197 -23.34 25.83 3.02
N GLU A 198 -22.53 26.41 3.89
CA GLU A 198 -21.07 26.48 3.75
C GLU A 198 -20.42 25.08 3.79
N GLN A 199 -20.86 24.23 4.72
CA GLN A 199 -20.37 22.85 4.81
C GLN A 199 -20.92 22.00 3.66
N ALA A 200 -22.16 22.25 3.27
CA ALA A 200 -22.81 21.54 2.18
C ALA A 200 -22.17 21.89 0.83
N ALA A 201 -21.80 23.14 0.59
CA ALA A 201 -21.08 23.59 -0.60
C ALA A 201 -19.72 22.88 -0.73
N ALA A 202 -18.94 22.82 0.36
CA ALA A 202 -17.66 22.10 0.38
C ALA A 202 -17.84 20.59 0.09
N LYS A 203 -18.83 19.94 0.72
CA LYS A 203 -19.15 18.53 0.46
C LYS A 203 -19.59 18.30 -0.97
N ALA A 204 -20.46 19.15 -1.51
CA ALA A 204 -20.96 19.07 -2.88
C ALA A 204 -19.82 19.24 -3.89
N TYR A 205 -18.95 20.22 -3.69
CA TYR A 205 -17.75 20.42 -4.52
C TYR A 205 -16.81 19.19 -4.45
N SER A 206 -16.61 18.62 -3.26
CA SER A 206 -15.74 17.43 -3.08
C SER A 206 -16.21 16.18 -3.84
N LEU A 207 -17.49 16.12 -4.26
CA LEU A 207 -17.98 15.03 -5.11
C LEU A 207 -17.25 15.00 -6.46
N LEU A 208 -16.68 16.11 -6.92
CA LEU A 208 -15.84 16.20 -8.12
C LEU A 208 -14.77 15.11 -8.12
N TYR A 209 -14.06 14.95 -7.00
CA TYR A 209 -12.92 14.04 -6.91
C TYR A 209 -13.32 12.56 -6.82
N ARG A 210 -14.54 12.27 -6.37
CA ARG A 210 -15.00 10.90 -6.12
C ARG A 210 -15.95 10.39 -7.19
N ASP A 211 -17.01 11.15 -7.44
CA ASP A 211 -18.15 10.78 -8.26
C ASP A 211 -18.16 11.57 -9.59
N GLY A 212 -17.48 12.72 -9.65
CA GLY A 212 -17.18 13.48 -10.86
C GLY A 212 -17.93 14.80 -11.03
N PRO A 213 -17.65 15.53 -12.12
CA PRO A 213 -18.23 16.85 -12.38
C PRO A 213 -19.75 16.87 -12.33
N ALA A 214 -20.42 15.93 -13.02
CA ALA A 214 -21.88 15.88 -13.07
C ALA A 214 -22.54 15.67 -11.69
N ALA A 215 -21.90 14.92 -10.79
CA ALA A 215 -22.38 14.72 -9.43
C ALA A 215 -22.21 16.01 -8.59
N ALA A 216 -21.06 16.69 -8.73
CA ALA A 216 -20.81 17.98 -8.10
C ALA A 216 -21.79 19.06 -8.61
N THR A 217 -21.99 19.15 -9.93
CA THR A 217 -22.96 20.06 -10.57
C THR A 217 -24.37 19.84 -10.02
N THR A 218 -24.87 18.59 -10.07
CA THR A 218 -26.22 18.27 -9.56
C THR A 218 -26.39 18.67 -8.09
N ALA A 219 -25.37 18.42 -7.25
CA ALA A 219 -25.42 18.76 -5.84
C ALA A 219 -25.38 20.28 -5.59
N LEU A 220 -24.52 21.00 -6.31
CA LEU A 220 -24.41 22.47 -6.21
C LEU A 220 -25.66 23.17 -6.76
N ASP A 221 -26.22 22.72 -7.88
CA ASP A 221 -27.46 23.26 -8.42
C ASP A 221 -28.64 23.04 -7.45
N THR A 222 -28.66 21.89 -6.76
CA THR A 222 -29.65 21.62 -5.70
C THR A 222 -29.49 22.60 -4.53
N LEU A 223 -28.25 22.94 -4.14
CA LEU A 223 -28.00 23.92 -3.09
C LEU A 223 -28.37 25.34 -3.53
N LEU A 224 -28.08 25.72 -4.77
CA LEU A 224 -28.48 27.02 -5.33
C LEU A 224 -30.00 27.16 -5.36
N GLY A 225 -30.74 26.09 -5.65
CA GLY A 225 -32.21 26.11 -5.55
C GLY A 225 -32.74 26.35 -4.13
N ARG A 226 -31.96 26.04 -3.08
CA ARG A 226 -32.33 26.26 -1.67
C ARG A 226 -31.79 27.56 -1.11
N HIS A 227 -30.63 27.99 -1.60
CA HIS A 227 -29.82 29.09 -1.08
C HIS A 227 -29.23 29.89 -2.27
N PRO A 228 -30.07 30.58 -3.06
CA PRO A 228 -29.65 31.18 -4.32
C PRO A 228 -28.57 32.25 -4.18
N ASP A 229 -28.61 33.02 -3.08
CA ASP A 229 -27.68 34.13 -2.82
C ASP A 229 -26.58 33.77 -1.81
N HIS A 230 -26.39 32.50 -1.47
CA HIS A 230 -25.38 32.14 -0.47
C HIS A 230 -23.97 32.15 -1.09
N PRO A 231 -23.03 32.95 -0.56
CA PRO A 231 -21.72 33.18 -1.17
C PRO A 231 -20.93 31.89 -1.37
N GLU A 232 -20.82 31.03 -0.36
CA GLU A 232 -20.07 29.76 -0.47
C GLU A 232 -20.62 28.81 -1.54
N VAL A 233 -21.94 28.80 -1.73
CA VAL A 233 -22.60 27.93 -2.72
C VAL A 233 -22.34 28.47 -4.13
N LEU A 234 -22.55 29.78 -4.33
CA LEU A 234 -22.27 30.47 -5.58
C LEU A 234 -20.78 30.39 -5.96
N GLY A 235 -19.88 30.62 -5.00
CA GLY A 235 -18.44 30.52 -5.18
C GLY A 235 -17.98 29.10 -5.53
N ALA A 236 -18.54 28.07 -4.89
CA ALA A 236 -18.28 26.68 -5.25
C ALA A 236 -18.78 26.35 -6.68
N ARG A 237 -19.93 26.88 -7.09
CA ARG A 237 -20.45 26.69 -8.46
C ARG A 237 -19.60 27.40 -9.51
N LEU A 238 -19.26 28.68 -9.29
CA LEU A 238 -18.37 29.45 -10.17
C LEU A 238 -17.02 28.75 -10.37
N ARG A 239 -16.40 28.27 -9.28
CA ARG A 239 -15.15 27.49 -9.37
C ARG A 239 -15.31 26.23 -10.21
N LEU A 240 -16.43 25.53 -10.09
CA LEU A 240 -16.71 24.35 -10.90
C LEU A 240 -16.92 24.70 -12.38
N GLU A 241 -17.57 25.83 -12.69
CA GLU A 241 -17.75 26.31 -14.07
C GLU A 241 -16.41 26.66 -14.70
N LEU A 242 -15.55 27.41 -13.99
CA LEU A 242 -14.19 27.74 -14.42
C LEU A 242 -13.34 26.48 -14.66
N LEU A 243 -13.39 25.52 -13.74
CA LEU A 243 -12.64 24.26 -13.85
C LEU A 243 -13.09 23.41 -15.05
N LEU A 244 -14.36 23.50 -15.43
CA LEU A 244 -14.94 22.78 -16.56
C LEU A 244 -14.91 23.58 -17.87
N ASP A 245 -14.21 24.72 -17.89
CA ASP A 245 -14.12 25.62 -19.04
C ASP A 245 -15.50 26.11 -19.55
N GLN A 246 -16.43 26.34 -18.61
CA GLN A 246 -17.78 26.85 -18.87
C GLN A 246 -17.81 28.37 -18.65
N LEU A 247 -16.96 29.10 -19.38
CA LEU A 247 -16.69 30.52 -19.12
C LEU A 247 -17.92 31.41 -19.30
N GLU A 248 -18.78 31.13 -20.29
CA GLU A 248 -20.01 31.89 -20.50
C GLU A 248 -21.00 31.70 -19.35
N ALA A 249 -21.16 30.47 -18.85
CA ALA A 249 -22.03 30.19 -17.71
C ALA A 249 -21.49 30.84 -16.42
N ALA A 250 -20.17 30.83 -16.24
CA ALA A 250 -19.51 31.52 -15.13
C ALA A 250 -19.71 33.05 -15.22
N GLU A 251 -19.62 33.63 -16.41
CA GLU A 251 -19.87 35.06 -16.66
C GLU A 251 -21.32 35.46 -16.38
N GLU A 252 -22.28 34.70 -16.90
CA GLU A 252 -23.70 34.92 -16.61
C GLU A 252 -23.97 34.87 -15.09
N ARG A 253 -23.36 33.91 -14.40
CA ARG A 253 -23.51 33.78 -12.94
C ARG A 253 -22.84 34.92 -12.18
N ALA A 254 -21.64 35.33 -12.59
CA ALA A 254 -20.93 36.44 -11.98
C ALA A 254 -21.65 37.79 -12.20
N ALA A 255 -22.27 37.98 -13.37
CA ALA A 255 -23.06 39.16 -13.70
C ALA A 255 -24.39 39.22 -12.95
N ALA A 256 -24.94 38.06 -12.56
CA ALA A 256 -26.19 37.96 -11.79
C ALA A 256 -26.00 38.11 -10.26
N LEU A 257 -24.77 38.27 -9.76
CA LEU A 257 -24.51 38.43 -8.33
C LEU A 257 -25.09 39.76 -7.82
N SER A 258 -25.69 39.73 -6.64
CA SER A 258 -26.15 40.95 -5.97
C SER A 258 -24.97 41.81 -5.50
N ASP A 259 -25.22 43.10 -5.28
CA ASP A 259 -24.22 44.04 -4.75
C ASP A 259 -23.67 43.63 -3.38
N GLU A 260 -24.43 42.83 -2.61
CA GLU A 260 -24.02 42.30 -1.31
C GLU A 260 -23.07 41.09 -1.44
N VAL A 261 -23.28 40.23 -2.44
CA VAL A 261 -22.51 38.98 -2.63
C VAL A 261 -21.29 39.19 -3.52
N ALA A 262 -21.39 40.05 -4.54
CA ALA A 262 -20.33 40.28 -5.51
C ALA A 262 -18.94 40.65 -4.92
N PRO A 263 -18.85 41.41 -3.80
CA PRO A 263 -17.56 41.67 -3.13
C PRO A 263 -16.98 40.43 -2.44
N GLN A 264 -17.82 39.53 -1.93
CA GLN A 264 -17.41 38.31 -1.23
C GLN A 264 -16.79 37.28 -2.18
N LEU A 265 -17.19 37.31 -3.45
CA LEU A 265 -16.71 36.41 -4.52
C LEU A 265 -15.66 37.05 -5.42
N ARG A 266 -14.93 38.05 -4.91
CA ARG A 266 -13.91 38.76 -5.70
C ARG A 266 -12.79 37.85 -6.23
N ALA A 267 -12.44 36.77 -5.50
CA ALA A 267 -11.42 35.82 -5.95
C ALA A 267 -11.89 35.00 -7.16
N GLU A 268 -13.10 34.44 -7.12
CA GLU A 268 -13.72 33.72 -8.24
C GLU A 268 -13.87 34.62 -9.46
N ARG A 269 -14.34 35.85 -9.26
CA ARG A 269 -14.51 36.84 -10.34
C ARG A 269 -13.16 37.26 -10.94
N ALA A 270 -12.11 37.37 -10.13
CA ALA A 270 -10.77 37.66 -10.63
C ALA A 270 -10.19 36.49 -11.44
N ALA A 271 -10.42 35.24 -11.01
CA ALA A 271 -10.04 34.05 -11.78
C ALA A 271 -10.78 34.01 -13.13
N LEU A 272 -12.09 34.31 -13.14
CA LEU A 272 -12.87 34.44 -14.38
C LEU A 272 -12.35 35.55 -15.30
N ALA A 273 -12.03 36.72 -14.76
CA ALA A 273 -11.42 37.80 -15.54
C ALA A 273 -10.09 37.38 -16.17
N LEU A 274 -9.22 36.69 -15.41
CA LEU A 274 -7.98 36.13 -15.94
C LEU A 274 -8.22 35.09 -17.04
N ALA A 275 -9.24 34.24 -16.90
CA ALA A 275 -9.63 33.25 -17.91
C ALA A 275 -10.03 33.91 -19.24
N TRP A 276 -10.72 35.06 -19.18
CA TRP A 276 -11.04 35.89 -20.34
C TRP A 276 -9.86 36.75 -20.85
N GLY A 277 -8.74 36.76 -20.14
CA GLY A 277 -7.60 37.62 -20.44
C GLY A 277 -7.80 39.09 -20.03
N ASP A 278 -8.83 39.41 -19.25
CA ASP A 278 -9.07 40.75 -18.71
C ASP A 278 -8.25 41.00 -17.44
N ALA A 279 -6.96 41.26 -17.66
CA ALA A 279 -6.02 41.54 -16.57
C ALA A 279 -6.35 42.83 -15.80
N ASN A 280 -7.01 43.81 -16.44
CA ASN A 280 -7.41 45.06 -15.78
C ASN A 280 -8.49 44.80 -14.73
N GLN A 281 -9.51 44.03 -15.10
CA GLN A 281 -10.58 43.65 -14.17
C GLN A 281 -10.04 42.75 -13.05
N ALA A 282 -9.14 41.82 -13.35
CA ALA A 282 -8.46 41.02 -12.33
C ALA A 282 -7.64 41.90 -11.35
N MET A 283 -6.93 42.92 -11.85
CA MET A 283 -6.19 43.87 -11.02
C MET A 283 -7.09 44.70 -10.10
N LEU A 284 -8.28 45.07 -10.56
CA LEU A 284 -9.30 45.80 -9.78
C LEU A 284 -9.89 44.92 -8.67
N LEU A 285 -10.28 43.69 -9.01
CA LEU A 285 -10.89 42.74 -8.07
C LEU A 285 -9.92 42.25 -6.99
N THR A 286 -8.62 42.30 -7.28
CA THR A 286 -7.53 41.91 -6.36
C THR A 286 -6.82 43.11 -5.73
N GLN A 287 -7.42 44.30 -5.75
CA GLN A 287 -6.88 45.44 -5.01
C GLN A 287 -6.84 45.16 -3.51
N GLU A 288 -5.79 45.65 -2.86
CA GLU A 288 -5.59 45.51 -1.41
C GLU A 288 -5.74 44.05 -0.94
N PRO A 289 -4.88 43.12 -1.42
CA PRO A 289 -5.04 41.70 -1.13
C PRO A 289 -4.79 41.33 0.35
N GLY A 290 -4.17 42.22 1.14
CA GLY A 290 -3.79 41.93 2.52
C GLY A 290 -2.89 40.68 2.60
N ASP A 291 -3.19 39.80 3.57
CA ASP A 291 -2.51 38.51 3.76
C ASP A 291 -3.24 37.33 3.07
N ASP A 292 -4.24 37.59 2.22
CA ASP A 292 -4.95 36.53 1.50
C ASP A 292 -4.08 35.96 0.37
N GLY A 293 -3.56 34.74 0.58
CA GLY A 293 -2.69 34.06 -0.37
C GLY A 293 -3.30 33.83 -1.75
N ARG A 294 -4.62 33.62 -1.86
CA ARG A 294 -5.29 33.41 -3.17
C ARG A 294 -5.41 34.73 -3.92
N LEU A 295 -5.75 35.82 -3.24
CA LEU A 295 -5.83 37.14 -3.85
C LEU A 295 -4.45 37.64 -4.27
N LEU A 296 -3.41 37.41 -3.46
CA LEU A 296 -2.02 37.70 -3.82
C LEU A 296 -1.59 36.92 -5.07
N TYR A 297 -1.93 35.63 -5.15
CA TYR A 297 -1.67 34.77 -6.31
C TYR A 297 -2.35 35.30 -7.58
N LEU A 298 -3.67 35.55 -7.54
CA LEU A 298 -4.43 36.07 -8.67
C LEU A 298 -3.91 37.44 -9.13
N ARG A 299 -3.56 38.32 -8.19
CA ARG A 299 -2.96 39.62 -8.50
C ARG A 299 -1.62 39.46 -9.21
N ALA A 300 -0.77 38.54 -8.75
CA ALA A 300 0.52 38.29 -9.38
C ALA A 300 0.40 37.78 -10.82
N LEU A 301 -0.61 36.93 -11.09
CA LEU A 301 -0.93 36.50 -12.45
C LEU A 301 -1.40 37.67 -13.32
N ALA A 302 -2.24 38.56 -12.77
CA ALA A 302 -2.72 39.75 -13.46
C ALA A 302 -1.59 40.75 -13.78
N VAL A 303 -0.68 41.00 -12.83
CA VAL A 303 0.52 41.82 -13.03
C VAL A 303 1.38 41.27 -14.17
N ARG A 304 1.61 39.96 -14.18
CA ARG A 304 2.39 39.31 -15.25
C ARG A 304 1.71 39.47 -16.61
N LEU A 305 0.38 39.32 -16.69
CA LEU A 305 -0.37 39.42 -17.93
C LEU A 305 -0.48 40.88 -18.43
N LEU A 306 -0.68 41.85 -17.54
CA LEU A 306 -0.93 43.25 -17.88
C LEU A 306 0.36 44.05 -18.11
N LEU A 307 1.32 43.93 -17.18
CA LEU A 307 2.51 44.77 -17.11
C LEU A 307 3.74 44.08 -17.68
N ASN A 308 3.69 42.75 -17.85
CA ASN A 308 4.85 41.93 -18.21
C ASN A 308 6.04 42.16 -17.26
N ASP A 309 5.75 42.41 -15.97
CA ASP A 309 6.75 42.60 -14.91
C ASP A 309 6.87 41.32 -14.06
N PRO A 310 7.85 40.45 -14.37
CA PRO A 310 8.07 39.22 -13.62
C PRO A 310 8.64 39.46 -12.21
N GLY A 311 9.27 40.62 -11.96
CA GLY A 311 9.85 40.95 -10.65
C GLY A 311 8.78 41.30 -9.63
N GLU A 312 7.85 42.18 -10.01
CA GLU A 312 6.69 42.52 -9.17
C GLU A 312 5.79 41.29 -8.94
N SER A 313 5.56 40.48 -9.99
CA SER A 313 4.83 39.22 -9.88
C SER A 313 5.50 38.27 -8.86
N ALA A 314 6.82 38.09 -8.92
CA ALA A 314 7.55 37.25 -7.98
C ALA A 314 7.47 37.75 -6.52
N ALA A 315 7.48 39.08 -6.30
CA ALA A 315 7.35 39.66 -4.95
C ALA A 315 5.96 39.37 -4.33
N LEU A 316 4.89 39.48 -5.12
CA LEU A 316 3.54 39.13 -4.68
C LEU A 316 3.40 37.62 -4.42
N LEU A 317 4.00 36.78 -5.27
CA LEU A 317 3.99 35.33 -5.11
C LEU A 317 4.78 34.86 -3.88
N GLU A 318 5.85 35.57 -3.49
CA GLU A 318 6.56 35.27 -2.24
C GLU A 318 5.68 35.58 -1.02
N GLN A 319 4.92 36.67 -1.04
CA GLN A 319 3.93 36.96 0.02
C GLN A 319 2.84 35.88 0.06
N ALA A 320 2.32 35.48 -1.11
CA ALA A 320 1.35 34.39 -1.22
C ALA A 320 1.90 33.08 -0.67
N ARG A 321 3.18 32.78 -0.91
CA ARG A 321 3.87 31.59 -0.40
C ARG A 321 4.02 31.65 1.12
N VAL A 322 4.29 32.82 1.70
CA VAL A 322 4.34 32.96 3.17
C VAL A 322 2.97 32.66 3.78
N ALA A 323 1.89 33.14 3.17
CA ALA A 323 0.53 32.84 3.61
C ALA A 323 0.14 31.36 3.41
N MET A 324 0.58 30.75 2.30
CA MET A 324 0.23 29.38 1.90
C MET A 324 1.47 28.60 1.43
N PRO A 325 2.36 28.17 2.36
CA PRO A 325 3.68 27.65 2.01
C PRO A 325 3.65 26.33 1.24
N ARG A 326 2.57 25.56 1.37
CA ARG A 326 2.39 24.24 0.74
C ARG A 326 1.53 24.29 -0.53
N SER A 327 1.16 25.47 -1.01
CA SER A 327 0.38 25.58 -2.24
C SER A 327 1.26 25.28 -3.45
N ILE A 328 0.90 24.25 -4.22
CA ILE A 328 1.62 23.86 -5.44
C ILE A 328 1.51 24.96 -6.50
N ALA A 329 0.32 25.52 -6.70
CA ALA A 329 0.08 26.58 -7.68
C ALA A 329 0.95 27.82 -7.40
N ILE A 330 1.01 28.26 -6.14
CA ILE A 330 1.81 29.43 -5.74
C ILE A 330 3.31 29.16 -5.91
N ASN A 331 3.82 28.03 -5.39
CA ASN A 331 5.25 27.72 -5.50
C ASN A 331 5.70 27.53 -6.95
N LEU A 332 4.84 26.94 -7.79
CA LEU A 332 5.08 26.77 -9.22
C LEU A 332 5.10 28.12 -9.96
N ALA A 333 4.10 28.97 -9.73
CA ALA A 333 4.07 30.31 -10.33
C ALA A 333 5.26 31.16 -9.87
N LEU A 334 5.65 31.07 -8.59
CA LEU A 334 6.81 31.78 -8.05
C LEU A 334 8.10 31.37 -8.75
N ALA A 335 8.32 30.07 -8.93
CA ALA A 335 9.50 29.55 -9.62
C ALA A 335 9.54 30.05 -11.08
N VAL A 336 8.40 30.04 -11.77
CA VAL A 336 8.27 30.54 -13.15
C VAL A 336 8.50 32.06 -13.23
N ALA A 337 7.91 32.84 -12.33
CA ALA A 337 8.07 34.29 -12.29
C ALA A 337 9.54 34.68 -12.07
N ARG A 338 10.24 34.02 -11.13
CA ARG A 338 11.67 34.25 -10.89
C ARG A 338 12.53 33.90 -12.09
N HIS A 339 12.25 32.77 -12.74
CA HIS A 339 12.96 32.39 -13.96
C HIS A 339 12.80 33.44 -15.07
N HIS A 340 11.59 33.98 -15.26
CA HIS A 340 11.36 35.04 -16.24
C HIS A 340 12.02 36.38 -15.87
N HIS A 341 12.15 36.69 -14.57
CA HIS A 341 12.80 37.91 -14.10
C HIS A 341 14.30 37.93 -14.37
N ASP A 342 15.00 36.81 -14.11
CA ASP A 342 16.42 36.67 -14.41
C ASP A 342 16.72 35.26 -14.96
N PRO A 343 16.59 35.05 -16.28
CA PRO A 343 16.84 33.75 -16.91
C PRO A 343 18.30 33.30 -16.79
N THR A 344 19.22 34.25 -16.63
CA THR A 344 20.67 34.00 -16.57
C THR A 344 21.12 33.58 -15.18
N ARG A 345 20.42 34.04 -14.14
CA ARG A 345 20.67 33.70 -12.75
C ARG A 345 19.71 32.61 -12.30
N PHE A 346 20.09 31.38 -12.59
CA PHE A 346 19.48 30.23 -11.92
C PHE A 346 20.05 30.13 -10.50
N ASP A 347 19.25 30.57 -9.53
CA ASP A 347 19.63 30.59 -8.11
C ASP A 347 19.39 29.21 -7.45
N GLU A 348 20.10 28.91 -6.37
CA GLU A 348 19.90 27.73 -5.51
C GLU A 348 18.43 27.59 -5.09
N ASP A 349 17.71 28.71 -5.02
CA ASP A 349 16.29 28.73 -4.70
C ASP A 349 15.41 28.11 -5.79
N LEU A 350 15.76 28.24 -7.09
CA LEU A 350 14.97 27.61 -8.15
C LEU A 350 15.20 26.10 -8.20
N GLU A 351 16.45 25.65 -7.97
CA GLU A 351 16.78 24.23 -7.82
C GLU A 351 15.98 23.62 -6.65
N ARG A 352 16.01 24.26 -5.48
CA ARG A 352 15.22 23.86 -4.32
C ARG A 352 13.73 23.79 -4.61
N ARG A 353 13.16 24.80 -5.29
CA ARG A 353 11.74 24.82 -5.63
C ARG A 353 11.36 23.72 -6.64
N PHE A 354 12.23 23.44 -7.61
CA PHE A 354 12.02 22.32 -8.53
C PHE A 354 11.97 21.00 -7.75
N ASP A 355 12.93 20.77 -6.86
CA ASP A 355 13.01 19.53 -6.08
C ASP A 355 11.81 19.38 -5.12
N GLU A 356 11.40 20.46 -4.44
CA GLU A 356 10.17 20.50 -3.62
C GLU A 356 8.91 20.20 -4.46
N LEU A 357 8.78 20.83 -5.63
CA LEU A 357 7.63 20.61 -6.52
C LEU A 357 7.63 19.19 -7.10
N LEU A 358 8.80 18.62 -7.40
CA LEU A 358 8.94 17.23 -7.83
C LEU A 358 8.51 16.26 -6.72
N GLU A 359 8.85 16.57 -5.47
CA GLU A 359 8.42 15.80 -4.30
C GLU A 359 6.91 15.87 -4.06
N TRP A 360 6.29 17.03 -4.30
CA TRP A 360 4.86 17.27 -4.01
C TRP A 360 3.94 16.88 -5.15
N ALA A 361 4.37 17.08 -6.40
CA ALA A 361 3.55 16.97 -7.61
C ALA A 361 4.24 16.16 -8.73
N PRO A 362 4.79 14.96 -8.46
CA PRO A 362 5.58 14.23 -9.45
C PRO A 362 4.81 13.88 -10.72
N GLY A 363 3.49 13.62 -10.62
CA GLY A 363 2.63 13.38 -11.78
C GLY A 363 2.52 14.60 -12.70
N LEU A 364 2.32 15.80 -12.14
CA LEU A 364 2.25 17.04 -12.90
C LEU A 364 3.57 17.33 -13.62
N LEU A 365 4.71 17.18 -12.94
CA LEU A 365 6.02 17.41 -13.56
C LEU A 365 6.34 16.34 -14.63
N ALA A 366 5.91 15.09 -14.43
CA ALA A 366 6.09 14.03 -15.42
C ALA A 366 5.30 14.32 -16.70
N ASP A 367 4.03 14.72 -16.56
CA ASP A 367 3.19 15.09 -17.71
C ASP A 367 3.70 16.35 -18.41
N ALA A 368 4.18 17.32 -17.64
CA ALA A 368 4.78 18.53 -18.19
C ALA A 368 6.04 18.21 -19.01
N ALA A 369 6.96 17.40 -18.46
CA ALA A 369 8.16 16.95 -19.14
C ALA A 369 7.82 16.20 -20.44
N ALA A 370 6.87 15.25 -20.39
CA ALA A 370 6.40 14.54 -21.57
C ALA A 370 5.83 15.50 -22.63
N GLY A 371 5.06 16.51 -22.20
CA GLY A 371 4.47 17.52 -23.09
C GLY A 371 5.49 18.39 -23.83
N VAL A 372 6.71 18.54 -23.31
CA VAL A 372 7.83 19.24 -23.97
C VAL A 372 8.90 18.27 -24.50
N ARG A 373 8.62 16.96 -24.52
CA ARG A 373 9.53 15.90 -24.99
C ARG A 373 10.87 15.84 -24.23
N LEU A 374 10.82 16.14 -22.93
CA LEU A 374 11.95 15.98 -22.01
C LEU A 374 11.70 14.76 -21.10
N GLU A 375 12.78 14.12 -20.69
CA GLU A 375 12.74 12.99 -19.75
C GLU A 375 12.98 13.51 -18.34
N LEU A 376 11.99 13.39 -17.43
CA LEU A 376 12.08 13.94 -16.07
C LEU A 376 13.16 13.26 -15.20
N TRP A 377 13.49 11.99 -15.49
CA TRP A 377 14.39 11.17 -14.69
C TRP A 377 15.47 10.54 -15.57
N SER A 378 16.73 10.77 -15.23
CA SER A 378 17.89 10.04 -15.74
C SER A 378 18.25 8.85 -14.86
N ASP A 379 19.22 8.04 -15.28
CA ASP A 379 19.82 6.99 -14.44
C ASP A 379 20.58 7.56 -13.22
N GLN A 380 20.89 8.86 -13.22
CA GLN A 380 21.55 9.57 -12.12
C GLN A 380 20.57 10.37 -11.25
N GLY A 381 19.25 10.20 -11.45
CA GLY A 381 18.21 10.95 -10.74
C GLY A 381 17.48 11.96 -11.63
N PRO A 382 16.73 12.92 -11.04
CA PRO A 382 15.92 13.87 -11.80
C PRO A 382 16.78 14.75 -12.73
N VAL A 383 16.15 15.33 -13.75
CA VAL A 383 16.78 16.18 -14.76
C VAL A 383 17.84 17.11 -14.19
N LEU A 384 19.01 17.15 -14.83
CA LEU A 384 20.19 17.81 -14.28
C LEU A 384 20.38 19.24 -14.80
N THR A 385 19.91 19.59 -16.01
CA THR A 385 20.14 20.94 -16.53
C THR A 385 19.08 21.94 -16.08
N ARG A 386 19.55 23.16 -15.85
CA ARG A 386 18.74 24.30 -15.40
C ARG A 386 17.66 24.68 -16.41
N GLU A 387 18.01 24.65 -17.69
CA GLU A 387 17.12 24.99 -18.80
C GLU A 387 15.98 23.98 -18.94
N GLU A 388 16.27 22.68 -18.80
CA GLU A 388 15.24 21.64 -18.85
C GLU A 388 14.30 21.75 -17.64
N LYS A 389 14.84 21.94 -16.43
CA LYS A 389 14.02 22.17 -15.21
C LYS A 389 13.07 23.36 -15.40
N ALA A 390 13.58 24.49 -15.87
CA ALA A 390 12.75 25.68 -16.14
C ALA A 390 11.66 25.40 -17.19
N THR A 391 12.03 24.74 -18.29
CA THR A 391 11.09 24.37 -19.36
C THR A 391 9.94 23.51 -18.83
N ILE A 392 10.25 22.53 -17.97
CA ILE A 392 9.25 21.67 -17.31
C ILE A 392 8.33 22.50 -16.40
N LEU A 393 8.88 23.40 -15.56
CA LEU A 393 8.07 24.23 -14.67
C LEU A 393 7.15 25.19 -15.42
N VAL A 394 7.67 25.85 -16.48
CA VAL A 394 6.85 26.72 -17.35
C VAL A 394 5.72 25.93 -17.97
N ARG A 395 6.00 24.72 -18.48
CA ARG A 395 4.97 23.84 -19.03
C ARG A 395 3.95 23.42 -17.97
N ALA A 396 4.40 23.00 -16.79
CA ALA A 396 3.53 22.58 -15.70
C ALA A 396 2.59 23.72 -15.26
N HIS A 397 3.11 24.95 -15.14
CA HIS A 397 2.30 26.13 -14.82
C HIS A 397 1.22 26.39 -15.88
N GLY A 398 1.58 26.24 -17.16
CA GLY A 398 0.63 26.38 -18.28
C GLY A 398 -0.40 25.26 -18.40
N MET A 399 -0.30 24.18 -17.62
CA MET A 399 -1.27 23.09 -17.59
C MET A 399 -2.34 23.28 -16.50
N LEU A 400 -2.09 24.16 -15.52
CA LEU A 400 -3.05 24.47 -14.47
C LEU A 400 -4.34 25.07 -15.06
N THR A 401 -5.47 24.72 -14.47
CA THR A 401 -6.79 25.13 -14.96
C THR A 401 -7.21 26.53 -14.46
N ALA A 402 -8.20 27.12 -15.13
CA ALA A 402 -8.54 28.55 -15.02
C ALA A 402 -9.19 28.96 -13.67
N GLU A 403 -9.70 28.00 -12.88
CA GLU A 403 -10.27 28.26 -11.56
C GLU A 403 -9.27 28.82 -10.54
N CYS A 404 -7.97 28.66 -10.83
CA CYS A 404 -6.87 29.21 -10.02
C CYS A 404 -7.01 28.86 -8.53
N ASP A 405 -7.37 27.61 -8.23
CA ASP A 405 -7.46 27.13 -6.85
C ASP A 405 -6.05 26.90 -6.30
N VAL A 406 -5.74 27.58 -5.20
CA VAL A 406 -4.43 27.52 -4.53
C VAL A 406 -4.39 26.43 -3.44
N ALA A 407 -5.54 25.89 -3.05
CA ALA A 407 -5.66 24.82 -2.08
C ALA A 407 -5.58 23.43 -2.72
N ILE A 408 -6.13 23.23 -3.93
CA ILE A 408 -5.99 21.99 -4.70
C ILE A 408 -5.65 22.36 -6.14
N ALA A 409 -4.42 22.08 -6.56
CA ALA A 409 -4.00 22.34 -7.93
C ALA A 409 -4.69 21.34 -8.88
N THR A 410 -5.44 21.85 -9.85
CA THR A 410 -6.01 21.04 -10.92
C THR A 410 -5.30 21.38 -12.22
N TYR A 411 -5.08 20.38 -13.06
CA TYR A 411 -4.46 20.57 -14.37
C TYR A 411 -5.14 19.69 -15.41
N ALA A 412 -5.15 20.19 -16.65
CA ALA A 412 -5.65 19.45 -17.78
C ALA A 412 -4.47 18.77 -18.49
N CYS A 413 -4.55 17.45 -18.65
CA CYS A 413 -3.57 16.69 -19.42
C CYS A 413 -4.26 16.00 -20.59
N ARG A 414 -3.56 15.94 -21.72
CA ARG A 414 -3.99 15.13 -22.87
C ARG A 414 -3.26 13.81 -22.78
N ALA A 415 -3.99 12.74 -22.48
CA ALA A 415 -3.43 11.40 -22.44
C ALA A 415 -2.93 10.96 -23.83
N SER A 416 -2.13 9.90 -23.88
CA SER A 416 -1.59 9.36 -25.14
C SER A 416 -2.64 8.97 -26.19
N ASP A 417 -3.89 8.71 -25.75
CA ASP A 417 -5.04 8.42 -26.62
C ASP A 417 -5.72 9.68 -27.19
N GLY A 418 -5.21 10.87 -26.88
CA GLY A 418 -5.72 12.16 -27.32
C GLY A 418 -6.84 12.74 -26.45
N ARG A 419 -7.31 12.00 -25.43
CA ARG A 419 -8.39 12.44 -24.53
C ARG A 419 -7.89 13.45 -23.51
N LEU A 420 -8.66 14.51 -23.31
CA LEU A 420 -8.42 15.48 -22.23
C LEU A 420 -8.94 14.91 -20.91
N SER A 421 -8.09 14.90 -19.88
CA SER A 421 -8.42 14.44 -18.53
C SER A 421 -8.03 15.51 -17.51
N LEU A 422 -8.90 15.70 -16.51
CA LEU A 422 -8.63 16.57 -15.37
C LEU A 422 -7.98 15.75 -14.26
N ARG A 423 -6.79 16.21 -13.84
CA ARG A 423 -5.98 15.57 -12.81
C ARG A 423 -5.78 16.57 -11.67
N HIS A 424 -5.70 16.06 -10.44
CA HIS A 424 -5.64 16.92 -9.25
C HIS A 424 -4.45 16.56 -8.38
N VAL A 425 -3.80 17.58 -7.85
CA VAL A 425 -2.70 17.45 -6.89
C VAL A 425 -3.07 18.18 -5.62
N ALA A 426 -3.33 17.40 -4.57
CA ALA A 426 -3.51 17.95 -3.24
C ALA A 426 -2.15 18.42 -2.69
N PRO A 427 -2.14 19.48 -1.86
CA PRO A 427 -0.93 19.99 -1.24
C PRO A 427 -0.34 18.92 -0.31
N PRO A 428 0.99 18.93 -0.11
CA PRO A 428 1.67 17.96 0.75
C PRO A 428 1.12 18.06 2.19
N SER A 429 0.90 16.90 2.82
CA SER A 429 0.63 16.82 4.26
C SER A 429 1.94 16.97 5.05
N ALA A 430 1.87 17.12 6.38
CA ALA A 430 3.08 17.24 7.22
C ALA A 430 3.94 15.96 7.31
N GLY A 431 3.53 14.87 6.62
CA GLY A 431 4.24 13.59 6.61
C GLY A 431 5.27 13.47 5.49
N GLN A 432 5.55 12.22 5.10
CA GLN A 432 6.49 11.90 4.04
C GLN A 432 6.11 12.55 2.70
N PRO A 433 7.08 13.04 1.89
CA PRO A 433 6.81 13.62 0.58
C PRO A 433 6.01 12.69 -0.34
N HIS A 434 5.18 13.27 -1.22
CA HIS A 434 4.26 12.50 -2.07
C HIS A 434 5.03 11.50 -2.94
N LEU A 435 6.13 11.93 -3.57
CA LEU A 435 7.00 11.07 -4.38
C LEU A 435 7.57 9.88 -3.60
N ALA A 436 8.06 10.10 -2.39
CA ALA A 436 8.61 9.04 -1.55
C ALA A 436 7.50 8.04 -1.13
N ARG A 437 6.29 8.52 -0.86
CA ARG A 437 5.13 7.67 -0.57
C ARG A 437 4.68 6.84 -1.78
N LEU A 438 4.78 7.37 -3.01
CA LEU A 438 4.45 6.63 -4.23
C LEU A 438 5.35 5.40 -4.44
N HIS A 439 6.60 5.52 -4.01
CA HIS A 439 7.69 4.62 -4.41
C HIS A 439 8.36 3.86 -3.27
N LYS A 440 7.81 3.96 -2.06
CA LYS A 440 8.29 3.23 -0.88
C LYS A 440 8.33 1.70 -1.06
N ASP A 441 7.46 1.16 -1.92
CA ASP A 441 7.30 -0.28 -2.14
C ASP A 441 7.91 -0.73 -3.50
N ASP A 442 8.72 0.10 -4.17
CA ASP A 442 9.24 -0.20 -5.51
C ASP A 442 10.03 -1.52 -5.54
N ALA A 443 10.89 -1.78 -4.54
CA ALA A 443 11.67 -3.02 -4.48
C ALA A 443 10.78 -4.26 -4.40
N GLU A 444 9.74 -4.22 -3.55
CA GLU A 444 8.76 -5.30 -3.44
C GLU A 444 7.99 -5.49 -4.75
N HIS A 445 7.53 -4.39 -5.35
CA HIS A 445 6.85 -4.44 -6.64
C HIS A 445 7.75 -5.04 -7.72
N ILE A 446 9.02 -4.64 -7.83
CA ILE A 446 9.95 -5.20 -8.81
C ILE A 446 10.06 -6.72 -8.62
N SER A 447 10.34 -7.20 -7.40
CA SER A 447 10.48 -8.63 -7.13
C SER A 447 9.20 -9.42 -7.44
N GLN A 448 8.02 -8.90 -7.09
CA GLN A 448 6.75 -9.57 -7.37
C GLN A 448 6.48 -9.71 -8.86
N HIS A 449 6.71 -8.66 -9.65
CA HIS A 449 6.44 -8.69 -11.09
C HIS A 449 7.52 -9.47 -11.86
N GLU A 450 8.78 -9.40 -11.43
CA GLU A 450 9.87 -10.23 -11.94
C GLU A 450 9.58 -11.72 -11.71
N ALA A 451 9.08 -12.11 -10.53
CA ALA A 451 8.68 -13.49 -10.25
C ALA A 451 7.56 -13.98 -11.17
N VAL A 452 6.57 -13.13 -11.47
CA VAL A 452 5.50 -13.45 -12.44
C VAL A 452 6.09 -13.61 -13.85
N LEU A 453 7.04 -12.77 -14.25
CA LEU A 453 7.73 -12.87 -15.53
C LEU A 453 8.51 -14.19 -15.62
N VAL A 454 9.30 -14.53 -14.60
CA VAL A 454 10.05 -15.80 -14.48
C VAL A 454 9.12 -17.01 -14.57
N TRP A 455 8.00 -16.98 -13.86
CA TRP A 455 7.01 -18.05 -13.91
C TRP A 455 6.44 -18.21 -15.33
N SER A 456 6.19 -17.11 -16.03
CA SER A 456 5.62 -17.15 -17.38
C SER A 456 6.56 -17.65 -18.48
N ILE A 457 7.87 -17.41 -18.34
CA ILE A 457 8.89 -17.92 -19.27
C ILE A 457 9.22 -19.40 -19.00
N GLY A 458 8.93 -19.91 -17.80
CA GLY A 458 9.16 -21.30 -17.42
C GLY A 458 10.62 -21.68 -17.17
N VAL A 459 11.53 -20.70 -17.10
CA VAL A 459 12.96 -20.90 -16.86
C VAL A 459 13.33 -20.25 -15.52
N GLN A 460 13.88 -21.03 -14.58
CA GLN A 460 14.35 -20.47 -13.32
C GLN A 460 15.74 -19.84 -13.51
N PRO A 461 15.94 -18.57 -13.10
CA PRO A 461 17.26 -17.97 -13.15
C PRO A 461 18.23 -18.76 -12.25
N PRO A 462 19.48 -18.99 -12.71
CA PRO A 462 20.48 -19.68 -11.93
C PRO A 462 20.73 -18.88 -10.66
N ARG A 463 20.79 -19.58 -9.51
CA ARG A 463 21.23 -18.95 -8.27
C ARG A 463 22.67 -18.48 -8.52
N PRO A 464 23.02 -17.21 -8.24
CA PRO A 464 24.35 -16.70 -8.54
C PRO A 464 25.42 -17.59 -7.88
N GLU A 465 26.26 -18.22 -8.71
CA GLU A 465 27.45 -18.96 -8.31
C GLU A 465 28.66 -18.03 -8.37
N HIS A 466 28.72 -16.97 -7.55
CA HIS A 466 29.95 -16.20 -7.40
C HIS A 466 30.22 -15.81 -5.93
N PRO A 467 31.38 -16.19 -5.35
CA PRO A 467 31.76 -15.88 -3.97
C PRO A 467 31.93 -14.38 -3.68
N GLY A 468 32.26 -13.55 -4.68
CA GLY A 468 32.61 -12.13 -4.44
C GLY A 468 31.43 -11.15 -4.39
N ALA A 469 30.32 -11.43 -5.07
CA ALA A 469 29.11 -10.60 -4.95
C ALA A 469 28.43 -10.83 -3.60
N ARG A 470 28.51 -12.07 -3.08
CA ARG A 470 28.18 -12.37 -1.70
C ARG A 470 29.12 -11.71 -0.71
N GLU A 471 30.40 -11.52 -1.01
CA GLU A 471 31.29 -10.80 -0.09
C GLU A 471 31.03 -9.29 -0.12
N ALA A 472 30.67 -8.67 -1.25
CA ALA A 472 30.35 -7.24 -1.29
C ALA A 472 28.90 -6.93 -0.84
N GLU A 473 27.92 -7.76 -1.20
CA GLU A 473 26.55 -7.69 -0.65
C GLU A 473 26.51 -8.20 0.78
N ALA A 474 27.32 -9.17 1.21
CA ALA A 474 27.45 -9.54 2.62
C ALA A 474 28.48 -8.71 3.36
N GLU A 475 29.33 -7.89 2.76
CA GLU A 475 30.06 -6.82 3.47
C GLU A 475 29.14 -5.60 3.61
N ALA A 476 28.32 -5.26 2.60
CA ALA A 476 27.29 -4.24 2.74
C ALA A 476 26.11 -4.69 3.63
N GLU A 477 25.70 -5.97 3.55
CA GLU A 477 24.73 -6.59 4.44
C GLU A 477 25.38 -6.95 5.78
N ALA A 478 26.66 -7.30 5.93
CA ALA A 478 27.29 -7.50 7.27
C ALA A 478 27.66 -6.18 7.95
N GLU A 479 28.04 -5.14 7.21
CA GLU A 479 28.09 -3.77 7.72
C GLU A 479 26.69 -3.29 8.12
N ALA A 480 25.62 -3.83 7.51
CA ALA A 480 24.23 -3.63 7.93
C ALA A 480 23.68 -4.69 8.94
N ALA A 481 24.33 -5.85 9.11
CA ALA A 481 23.81 -7.04 9.82
C ALA A 481 24.45 -7.26 11.19
N VAL A 482 25.04 -6.22 11.76
CA VAL A 482 25.05 -6.11 13.22
C VAL A 482 23.93 -5.16 13.62
N TRP A 483 22.68 -5.63 13.52
CA TRP A 483 21.61 -5.02 14.33
C TRP A 483 22.00 -5.21 15.78
N THR A 484 22.57 -4.17 16.39
CA THR A 484 22.82 -4.12 17.81
C THR A 484 21.48 -3.83 18.50
N PRO A 485 21.03 -4.64 19.47
CA PRO A 485 19.76 -4.41 20.16
C PRO A 485 19.73 -3.01 20.77
N ARG A 486 18.68 -2.22 20.49
CA ARG A 486 18.60 -0.82 20.97
C ARG A 486 17.38 -0.52 21.82
N TYR A 487 16.44 -1.45 21.96
CA TYR A 487 15.23 -1.24 22.76
C TYR A 487 15.15 -2.12 24.01
N LEU A 488 15.41 -3.43 23.88
CA LEU A 488 15.46 -4.35 25.00
C LEU A 488 16.80 -4.25 25.72
N SER A 489 16.76 -4.16 27.05
CA SER A 489 17.99 -4.20 27.85
C SER A 489 18.63 -5.60 27.81
N PRO A 490 19.94 -5.72 28.09
CA PRO A 490 20.60 -7.02 28.19
C PRO A 490 19.88 -7.96 29.17
N GLU A 491 19.35 -7.44 30.28
CA GLU A 491 18.59 -8.21 31.26
C GLU A 491 17.26 -8.73 30.69
N GLN A 492 16.58 -7.92 29.88
CA GLN A 492 15.35 -8.32 29.18
C GLN A 492 15.62 -9.39 28.11
N ILE A 493 16.74 -9.30 27.40
CA ILE A 493 17.18 -10.33 26.46
C ILE A 493 17.50 -11.63 27.20
N GLU A 494 18.25 -11.58 28.30
CA GLU A 494 18.55 -12.78 29.09
C GLU A 494 17.30 -13.37 29.76
N GLN A 495 16.33 -12.53 30.17
CA GLN A 495 15.01 -12.99 30.60
C GLN A 495 14.31 -13.76 29.47
N PHE A 496 14.26 -13.20 28.27
CA PHE A 496 13.65 -13.89 27.12
C PHE A 496 14.37 -15.21 26.79
N LEU A 497 15.70 -15.25 26.86
CA LEU A 497 16.48 -16.48 26.64
C LEU A 497 16.21 -17.56 27.70
N THR A 498 15.92 -17.14 28.93
CA THR A 498 15.67 -18.06 30.06
C THR A 498 14.22 -18.52 30.14
N ASP A 499 13.28 -17.61 29.89
CA ASP A 499 11.85 -17.83 30.11
C ASP A 499 11.08 -18.06 28.81
N GLY A 500 11.69 -17.75 27.66
CA GLY A 500 11.06 -17.87 26.33
C GLY A 500 9.95 -16.86 26.07
N PHE A 501 9.79 -15.83 26.91
CA PHE A 501 8.83 -14.75 26.69
C PHE A 501 9.26 -13.46 27.38
N ILE A 502 8.66 -12.34 26.96
CA ILE A 502 8.76 -11.04 27.63
C ILE A 502 7.43 -10.29 27.55
N MET A 503 7.01 -9.69 28.67
CA MET A 503 5.84 -8.81 28.71
C MET A 503 6.29 -7.35 28.53
N LEU A 504 5.70 -6.65 27.57
CA LEU A 504 5.99 -5.26 27.28
C LEU A 504 4.79 -4.38 27.69
N PRO A 505 4.92 -3.56 28.74
CA PRO A 505 3.81 -2.77 29.24
C PRO A 505 3.54 -1.52 28.37
N GLY A 506 2.27 -1.21 28.14
CA GLY A 506 1.82 0.05 27.53
C GLY A 506 2.46 0.34 26.17
N VAL A 507 2.50 -0.67 25.30
CA VAL A 507 3.16 -0.58 23.99
C VAL A 507 2.23 -0.09 22.88
N PHE A 508 0.91 -0.12 23.08
CA PHE A 508 -0.06 0.55 22.22
C PHE A 508 -1.14 1.28 23.04
N ASP A 509 -1.82 2.23 22.41
CA ASP A 509 -2.78 3.12 23.08
C ASP A 509 -3.98 2.34 23.67
N PRO A 510 -4.25 2.44 24.99
CA PRO A 510 -5.43 1.83 25.61
C PRO A 510 -6.76 2.32 25.00
N GLU A 511 -6.79 3.49 24.35
CA GLU A 511 -7.94 3.99 23.63
C GLU A 511 -8.21 3.20 22.34
N LEU A 512 -7.15 2.77 21.64
CA LEU A 512 -7.28 1.79 20.55
C LEU A 512 -7.89 0.49 21.07
N ALA A 513 -7.44 0.05 22.26
CA ALA A 513 -7.99 -1.14 22.88
C ALA A 513 -9.49 -1.00 23.15
N ARG A 514 -9.90 0.14 23.72
CA ARG A 514 -11.31 0.47 23.99
C ARG A 514 -12.14 0.49 22.71
N ARG A 515 -11.66 1.16 21.66
CA ARG A 515 -12.34 1.26 20.36
C ARG A 515 -12.58 -0.13 19.76
N TRP A 516 -11.58 -1.01 19.79
CA TRP A 516 -11.71 -2.36 19.24
C TRP A 516 -12.62 -3.26 20.07
N ARG A 517 -12.69 -3.10 21.40
CA ARG A 517 -13.70 -3.78 22.23
C ARG A 517 -15.11 -3.35 21.85
N GLU A 518 -15.36 -2.04 21.73
CA GLU A 518 -16.69 -1.52 21.37
C GLU A 518 -17.12 -1.93 19.96
N ASP A 519 -16.21 -1.86 18.98
CA ASP A 519 -16.50 -2.39 17.64
C ASP A 519 -16.69 -3.92 17.67
N GLY A 520 -15.96 -4.65 18.52
CA GLY A 520 -16.16 -6.09 18.72
C GLY A 520 -17.54 -6.42 19.27
N LYS A 521 -18.01 -5.69 20.29
CA LYS A 521 -19.38 -5.79 20.83
C LYS A 521 -20.42 -5.52 19.75
N ARG A 522 -20.22 -4.48 18.94
CA ARG A 522 -21.09 -4.14 17.82
C ARG A 522 -21.14 -5.27 16.78
N ARG A 523 -19.99 -5.77 16.33
CA ARG A 523 -19.89 -6.86 15.32
C ARG A 523 -20.63 -8.13 15.75
N MET A 524 -20.47 -8.55 17.01
CA MET A 524 -21.18 -9.73 17.53
C MET A 524 -22.69 -9.53 17.60
N ARG A 525 -23.15 -8.30 17.82
CA ARG A 525 -24.58 -7.97 17.96
C ARG A 525 -25.29 -7.79 16.61
N GLU A 526 -24.63 -7.11 15.67
CA GLU A 526 -25.26 -6.64 14.43
C GLU A 526 -25.03 -7.55 13.22
N GLU A 527 -23.86 -8.21 13.14
CA GLU A 527 -23.41 -8.96 11.95
C GLU A 527 -22.63 -10.25 12.35
N PRO A 528 -23.14 -11.11 13.26
CA PRO A 528 -22.40 -12.28 13.75
C PRO A 528 -22.02 -13.27 12.63
N GLU A 529 -22.87 -13.45 11.62
CA GLU A 529 -22.63 -14.32 10.47
C GLU A 529 -21.47 -13.91 9.57
N LYS A 530 -21.06 -12.64 9.67
CA LYS A 530 -19.96 -12.09 8.88
C LYS A 530 -18.65 -12.12 9.65
N TRP A 531 -18.71 -11.88 10.97
CA TRP A 531 -17.52 -11.59 11.76
C TRP A 531 -17.13 -12.71 12.71
N ILE A 532 -18.05 -13.58 13.14
CA ILE A 532 -17.72 -14.69 14.02
C ILE A 532 -17.27 -15.88 13.16
N ARG A 533 -16.01 -16.29 13.33
CA ARG A 533 -15.44 -17.41 12.59
C ARG A 533 -16.22 -18.69 12.90
N GLY A 534 -16.72 -19.34 11.85
CA GLY A 534 -17.45 -20.61 11.97
C GLY A 534 -18.82 -20.48 12.64
N TYR A 535 -19.46 -19.30 12.60
CA TYR A 535 -20.83 -19.13 13.04
C TYR A 535 -21.83 -19.73 12.05
N ASP A 536 -22.79 -20.50 12.56
CA ASP A 536 -23.92 -21.04 11.81
C ASP A 536 -25.21 -20.42 12.35
N PRO A 537 -25.93 -19.59 11.56
CA PRO A 537 -27.16 -18.94 12.01
C PRO A 537 -28.32 -19.93 12.25
N THR A 538 -28.18 -21.19 11.82
CA THR A 538 -29.18 -22.24 12.05
C THR A 538 -28.99 -22.95 13.39
N ASP A 539 -27.82 -22.83 14.01
CA ASP A 539 -27.53 -23.40 15.32
C ASP A 539 -28.11 -22.54 16.44
N LYS A 540 -29.34 -22.89 16.85
CA LYS A 540 -30.05 -22.18 17.92
C LYS A 540 -29.37 -22.29 19.28
N ALA A 541 -28.56 -23.32 19.54
CA ALA A 541 -27.85 -23.47 20.82
C ALA A 541 -26.72 -22.44 20.96
N HIS A 542 -26.10 -22.03 19.85
CA HIS A 542 -24.97 -21.10 19.81
C HIS A 542 -25.32 -19.75 19.15
N SER A 543 -26.61 -19.40 19.09
CA SER A 543 -27.11 -18.15 18.51
C SER A 543 -26.64 -16.91 19.28
N PHE A 544 -26.38 -15.83 18.54
CA PHE A 544 -26.06 -14.50 19.10
C PHE A 544 -27.26 -13.55 19.17
N GLU A 545 -28.49 -14.00 18.82
CA GLU A 545 -29.71 -13.18 18.80
C GLU A 545 -29.97 -12.45 20.13
N ASN A 546 -29.68 -13.10 21.27
CA ASN A 546 -29.88 -12.55 22.62
C ASN A 546 -28.55 -12.22 23.33
N PHE A 547 -27.42 -12.24 22.62
CA PHE A 547 -26.11 -12.04 23.23
C PHE A 547 -25.92 -10.61 23.73
N SER A 548 -25.48 -10.48 24.98
CA SER A 548 -25.05 -9.22 25.58
C SER A 548 -23.66 -9.38 26.18
N ALA A 549 -22.72 -8.55 25.71
CA ALA A 549 -21.35 -8.56 26.22
C ALA A 549 -21.25 -8.16 27.70
N ASP A 550 -22.27 -7.51 28.25
CA ASP A 550 -22.31 -7.01 29.62
C ASP A 550 -23.18 -7.90 30.54
N ASP A 551 -23.74 -9.00 30.01
CA ASP A 551 -24.54 -9.97 30.78
C ASP A 551 -24.05 -11.41 30.52
N PRO A 552 -23.26 -12.00 31.45
CA PRO A 552 -22.71 -13.34 31.33
C PRO A 552 -23.76 -14.46 31.20
N GLU A 553 -24.98 -14.25 31.67
CA GLU A 553 -26.05 -15.25 31.55
C GLU A 553 -26.52 -15.44 30.10
N THR A 554 -26.19 -14.49 29.22
CA THR A 554 -26.49 -14.58 27.78
C THR A 554 -25.41 -15.33 26.99
N TRP A 555 -24.29 -15.68 27.61
CA TRP A 555 -23.17 -16.32 26.91
C TRP A 555 -23.37 -17.83 26.82
N ASN A 556 -23.43 -18.35 25.60
CA ASN A 556 -23.68 -19.76 25.30
C ASN A 556 -22.44 -20.50 24.74
N ARG A 557 -21.26 -19.86 24.77
CA ARG A 557 -19.99 -20.42 24.30
C ARG A 557 -18.87 -19.95 25.20
N ALA A 558 -17.84 -20.77 25.38
CA ALA A 558 -16.65 -20.41 26.14
C ALA A 558 -15.62 -19.59 25.33
N ARG A 559 -15.67 -19.63 23.99
CA ARG A 559 -14.70 -18.93 23.13
C ARG A 559 -15.35 -18.39 21.85
N VAL A 560 -14.93 -17.20 21.43
CA VAL A 560 -15.31 -16.58 20.16
C VAL A 560 -14.08 -16.05 19.45
N ASP A 561 -13.88 -16.45 18.20
CA ASP A 561 -12.85 -15.90 17.32
C ASP A 561 -13.52 -14.88 16.38
N LEU A 562 -13.23 -13.60 16.59
CA LEU A 562 -13.91 -12.47 15.95
C LEU A 562 -13.02 -11.82 14.89
N LEU A 563 -13.38 -11.99 13.62
CA LEU A 563 -12.77 -11.35 12.45
C LEU A 563 -13.07 -9.85 12.41
N GLY A 564 -12.22 -9.07 11.76
CA GLY A 564 -12.48 -7.64 11.57
C GLY A 564 -11.88 -7.05 10.30
N PRO A 565 -12.37 -5.87 9.89
CA PRO A 565 -12.01 -5.24 8.60
C PRO A 565 -10.78 -4.34 8.65
N GLU A 566 -10.26 -4.01 9.83
CA GLU A 566 -9.20 -3.03 10.01
C GLU A 566 -7.85 -3.73 10.14
N THR A 567 -6.84 -3.19 9.46
CA THR A 567 -5.46 -3.66 9.52
C THR A 567 -4.55 -2.46 9.75
N LEU A 568 -3.67 -2.54 10.75
CA LEU A 568 -2.75 -1.47 11.16
C LEU A 568 -1.30 -1.90 10.97
N VAL A 569 -0.40 -0.94 10.70
CA VAL A 569 1.05 -1.17 10.60
C VAL A 569 1.65 -1.21 12.01
N ILE A 570 2.34 -2.31 12.35
CA ILE A 570 2.83 -2.57 13.72
C ILE A 570 3.74 -1.44 14.22
N GLU A 571 4.63 -0.98 13.33
CA GLU A 571 5.55 0.12 13.60
C GLU A 571 4.84 1.44 13.94
N GLU A 572 3.66 1.69 13.39
CA GLU A 572 2.93 2.93 13.61
C GLU A 572 2.09 2.90 14.89
N PHE A 573 1.33 1.83 15.14
CA PHE A 573 0.42 1.78 16.29
C PHE A 573 1.07 1.20 17.57
N ALA A 574 2.15 0.44 17.42
CA ALA A 574 2.89 -0.17 18.53
C ALA A 574 4.43 -0.09 18.32
N PRO A 575 5.02 1.10 18.16
CA PRO A 575 6.44 1.29 17.82
C PRO A 575 7.39 0.61 18.80
N LYS A 576 7.03 0.58 20.08
CA LYS A 576 7.79 -0.11 21.14
C LYS A 576 7.80 -1.63 20.97
N ALA A 577 6.66 -2.21 20.61
CA ALA A 577 6.57 -3.63 20.34
C ALA A 577 7.34 -3.98 19.06
N TRP A 578 7.23 -3.14 18.02
CA TRP A 578 8.00 -3.30 16.79
C TRP A 578 9.52 -3.30 17.04
N ALA A 579 10.02 -2.37 17.84
CA ALA A 579 11.43 -2.32 18.21
C ALA A 579 11.89 -3.58 18.97
N ALA A 580 11.11 -4.05 19.94
CA ALA A 580 11.41 -5.28 20.67
C ALA A 580 11.36 -6.53 19.76
N ILE A 581 10.42 -6.60 18.83
CA ILE A 581 10.34 -7.67 17.82
C ILE A 581 11.62 -7.67 16.96
N CYS A 582 12.10 -6.48 16.55
CA CYS A 582 13.36 -6.36 15.80
C CYS A 582 14.56 -6.84 16.64
N ASP A 583 14.65 -6.45 17.91
CA ASP A 583 15.71 -6.90 18.81
C ASP A 583 15.73 -8.43 18.98
N LEU A 584 14.57 -9.06 19.12
CA LEU A 584 14.46 -10.52 19.31
C LEU A 584 14.71 -11.34 18.03
N LEU A 585 14.47 -10.75 16.84
CA LEU A 585 14.54 -11.45 15.55
C LEU A 585 15.77 -11.09 14.70
N GLY A 586 16.63 -10.19 15.18
CA GLY A 586 17.83 -9.79 14.45
C GLY A 586 17.55 -8.75 13.35
N GLY A 587 16.66 -7.80 13.65
CA GLY A 587 16.43 -6.60 12.86
C GLY A 587 15.21 -6.64 11.93
N PRO A 588 14.74 -5.47 11.48
CA PRO A 588 13.56 -5.34 10.63
C PRO A 588 13.73 -6.02 9.26
N GLY A 589 14.96 -6.18 8.75
CA GLY A 589 15.24 -6.79 7.45
C GLY A 589 14.74 -8.24 7.33
N ARG A 590 14.72 -8.99 8.44
CA ARG A 590 14.36 -10.41 8.51
C ARG A 590 12.84 -10.65 8.61
N ILE A 591 12.07 -9.63 8.98
CA ILE A 591 10.64 -9.76 9.30
C ILE A 591 9.78 -9.55 8.05
N GLU A 592 8.88 -10.50 7.76
CA GLU A 592 7.87 -10.41 6.71
C GLU A 592 6.60 -9.72 7.21
N THR A 593 6.13 -10.05 8.43
CA THR A 593 4.89 -9.47 8.97
C THR A 593 5.06 -8.00 9.33
N ARG A 594 4.32 -7.12 8.65
CA ARG A 594 4.32 -5.66 8.89
C ARG A 594 3.04 -5.11 9.49
N THR A 595 1.97 -5.88 9.45
CA THR A 595 0.64 -5.41 9.83
C THR A 595 -0.10 -6.43 10.68
N TRP A 596 -0.95 -5.94 11.59
CA TRP A 596 -1.89 -6.76 12.36
C TRP A 596 -3.32 -6.29 12.13
N GLY A 597 -4.25 -7.26 12.02
CA GLY A 597 -5.67 -6.99 11.89
C GLY A 597 -6.37 -6.83 13.24
N ASN A 598 -7.56 -6.22 13.26
CA ASN A 598 -8.43 -6.15 14.43
C ASN A 598 -9.21 -7.45 14.71
N TYR A 599 -8.51 -8.57 14.53
CA TYR A 599 -8.94 -9.92 14.90
C TYR A 599 -8.80 -10.11 16.41
N LEU A 600 -9.87 -10.55 17.07
CA LEU A 600 -9.93 -10.72 18.52
C LEU A 600 -10.28 -12.16 18.88
N ILE A 601 -9.64 -12.68 19.91
CA ILE A 601 -9.92 -13.98 20.52
C ILE A 601 -10.53 -13.71 21.89
N LEU A 602 -11.83 -13.92 21.99
CA LEU A 602 -12.60 -13.69 23.20
C LEU A 602 -12.70 -14.99 23.98
N ASN A 603 -12.34 -14.95 25.26
CA ASN A 603 -12.62 -16.03 26.21
C ASN A 603 -13.79 -15.59 27.10
N LEU A 604 -14.89 -16.32 27.02
CA LEU A 604 -16.16 -16.10 27.74
C LEU A 604 -16.26 -17.09 28.90
N ARG A 605 -17.35 -17.04 29.68
CA ARG A 605 -17.55 -17.92 30.84
C ARG A 605 -17.50 -19.40 30.44
N ASP A 606 -16.70 -20.16 31.18
CA ASP A 606 -16.61 -21.61 31.11
C ASP A 606 -17.19 -22.22 32.40
N ASP A 607 -18.25 -23.01 32.27
CA ASP A 607 -18.97 -23.59 33.39
C ASP A 607 -18.53 -25.02 33.74
N ASP A 608 -17.59 -25.64 33.01
CA ASP A 608 -17.15 -27.03 33.24
C ASP A 608 -16.55 -27.23 34.65
N PRO A 609 -17.25 -27.86 35.62
CA PRO A 609 -16.81 -28.00 37.01
C PRO A 609 -15.51 -28.80 37.17
N LEU A 610 -15.08 -29.55 36.15
CA LEU A 610 -13.86 -30.38 36.17
C LEU A 610 -12.62 -29.64 35.64
N ALA A 611 -12.79 -28.44 35.08
CA ALA A 611 -11.68 -27.68 34.52
C ALA A 611 -10.69 -27.22 35.61
N SER A 612 -9.40 -27.50 35.41
CA SER A 612 -8.33 -27.03 36.31
C SER A 612 -8.31 -25.49 36.36
N LEU A 613 -8.11 -24.92 37.55
CA LEU A 613 -7.97 -23.47 37.74
C LEU A 613 -6.53 -23.04 38.01
N ARG A 614 -5.58 -23.95 37.77
CA ARG A 614 -4.14 -23.71 37.89
C ARG A 614 -3.43 -24.27 36.66
N PRO A 615 -2.40 -23.58 36.16
CA PRO A 615 -1.61 -24.10 35.06
C PRO A 615 -0.86 -25.35 35.52
N GLY A 616 -0.77 -26.34 34.65
CA GLY A 616 -0.11 -27.60 34.94
C GLY A 616 -0.07 -28.54 33.74
N PRO A 617 0.66 -29.66 33.83
CA PRO A 617 1.03 -30.50 32.69
C PRO A 617 -0.16 -31.17 32.00
N HIS A 618 -1.26 -31.39 32.73
CA HIS A 618 -2.44 -32.14 32.27
C HIS A 618 -3.60 -31.25 31.80
N ALA A 619 -3.40 -29.93 31.62
CA ALA A 619 -4.42 -29.10 30.99
C ALA A 619 -4.64 -29.53 29.53
N SER A 620 -5.88 -29.46 29.05
CA SER A 620 -6.31 -30.13 27.81
C SER A 620 -6.02 -29.37 26.50
N SER A 621 -5.46 -28.15 26.57
CA SER A 621 -5.34 -27.25 25.42
C SER A 621 -3.92 -26.71 25.17
N TRP A 622 -2.89 -27.37 25.69
CA TRP A 622 -1.50 -27.03 25.37
C TRP A 622 -1.20 -27.20 23.87
N HIS A 623 -0.48 -26.25 23.29
CA HIS A 623 -0.04 -26.27 21.89
C HIS A 623 1.13 -25.30 21.65
N ILE A 624 1.78 -25.44 20.50
CA ILE A 624 2.53 -24.36 19.83
C ILE A 624 1.68 -23.83 18.67
N ASP A 625 1.96 -22.61 18.23
CA ASP A 625 1.24 -21.99 17.10
C ASP A 625 1.93 -22.23 15.76
N ASP A 626 1.10 -22.38 14.72
CA ASP A 626 1.49 -22.72 13.36
C ASP A 626 2.34 -24.01 13.19
N PRO A 627 2.01 -25.13 13.89
CA PRO A 627 2.70 -26.39 13.66
C PRO A 627 2.26 -27.00 12.31
N SER A 628 3.14 -27.80 11.72
CA SER A 628 2.79 -28.71 10.63
C SER A 628 2.74 -30.17 11.13
N PRO A 629 2.08 -31.09 10.40
CA PRO A 629 2.11 -32.52 10.74
C PRO A 629 3.53 -33.14 10.74
N ALA A 630 4.52 -32.43 10.20
CA ALA A 630 5.93 -32.77 10.24
C ALA A 630 6.75 -31.49 10.55
N THR A 631 6.54 -30.93 11.74
CA THR A 631 7.20 -29.68 12.16
C THR A 631 8.70 -29.93 12.25
N ARG A 632 9.51 -29.07 11.62
CA ARG A 632 10.97 -29.17 11.58
C ARG A 632 11.63 -27.85 11.90
N ILE A 633 12.74 -27.91 12.61
CA ILE A 633 13.48 -26.72 13.07
C ILE A 633 13.92 -25.81 11.91
N ASP A 634 14.37 -26.41 10.80
CA ASP A 634 14.85 -25.72 9.58
C ASP A 634 13.73 -25.15 8.69
N ARG A 635 12.46 -25.30 9.10
CA ARG A 635 11.29 -24.85 8.34
C ARG A 635 10.42 -23.87 9.10
N ILE A 636 10.72 -23.59 10.37
CA ILE A 636 9.93 -22.68 11.19
C ILE A 636 10.15 -21.25 10.69
N ARG A 637 9.09 -20.66 10.14
CA ARG A 637 9.06 -19.24 9.73
C ARG A 637 8.35 -18.36 10.75
N ASN A 638 7.56 -18.94 11.66
CA ASN A 638 6.97 -18.21 12.77
C ASN A 638 8.10 -17.81 13.73
N GLY A 639 8.43 -16.52 13.77
CA GLY A 639 9.53 -15.98 14.57
C GLY A 639 9.12 -15.64 15.99
N LEU A 640 7.90 -15.14 16.19
CA LEU A 640 7.33 -14.83 17.50
C LEU A 640 5.82 -15.01 17.49
N VAL A 641 5.28 -15.51 18.60
CA VAL A 641 3.85 -15.48 18.90
C VAL A 641 3.61 -14.30 19.82
N CYS A 642 2.70 -13.40 19.45
CA CYS A 642 2.43 -12.18 20.22
C CYS A 642 1.03 -12.24 20.81
N ILE A 643 0.86 -11.84 22.06
CA ILE A 643 -0.45 -11.70 22.70
C ILE A 643 -0.67 -10.23 23.05
N ALA A 644 -1.52 -9.56 22.28
CA ALA A 644 -1.90 -8.16 22.51
C ALA A 644 -3.14 -8.08 23.41
N LEU A 645 -3.03 -7.34 24.51
CA LEU A 645 -4.05 -7.27 25.54
C LEU A 645 -5.00 -6.10 25.30
N PHE A 646 -6.25 -6.43 25.02
CA PHE A 646 -7.30 -5.44 24.78
C PHE A 646 -8.12 -5.16 26.03
N ASP A 647 -7.92 -5.89 27.12
CA ASP A 647 -8.49 -5.60 28.44
C ASP A 647 -7.53 -6.14 29.51
N LYS A 648 -7.71 -5.71 30.77
CA LYS A 648 -6.94 -6.21 31.90
C LYS A 648 -7.17 -7.71 32.10
N LEU A 649 -6.09 -8.48 32.15
CA LEU A 649 -6.10 -9.90 32.49
C LEU A 649 -6.15 -10.06 34.01
N LEU A 650 -7.32 -10.42 34.54
CA LEU A 650 -7.51 -10.74 35.96
C LEU A 650 -7.32 -12.24 36.22
N PRO A 651 -7.00 -12.64 37.47
CA PRO A 651 -6.94 -14.05 37.82
C PRO A 651 -8.25 -14.78 37.50
N ARG A 652 -8.16 -15.99 36.93
CA ARG A 652 -9.32 -16.83 36.55
C ARG A 652 -10.24 -16.21 35.49
N SER A 653 -9.72 -15.27 34.69
CA SER A 653 -10.45 -14.64 33.58
C SER A 653 -10.07 -15.20 32.21
N GLY A 654 -9.65 -16.46 32.13
CA GLY A 654 -9.36 -17.10 30.85
C GLY A 654 -8.04 -16.68 30.20
N ASN A 655 -7.09 -16.15 30.98
CA ASN A 655 -5.74 -15.73 30.59
C ASN A 655 -4.94 -16.84 29.89
N THR A 656 -3.81 -16.48 29.29
CA THR A 656 -2.88 -17.44 28.68
C THR A 656 -1.98 -18.06 29.75
N TRP A 657 -1.91 -19.37 29.77
CA TRP A 657 -0.94 -20.14 30.53
C TRP A 657 0.27 -20.47 29.66
N LEU A 658 1.46 -20.38 30.25
CA LEU A 658 2.74 -20.68 29.61
C LEU A 658 3.46 -21.80 30.36
N ALA A 659 4.26 -22.59 29.63
CA ALA A 659 5.21 -23.54 30.20
C ALA A 659 6.65 -23.11 29.81
N PRO A 660 7.29 -22.19 30.56
CA PRO A 660 8.53 -21.52 30.13
C PRO A 660 9.68 -22.43 29.68
N ASP A 661 9.84 -23.57 30.35
CA ASP A 661 10.87 -24.56 30.07
C ASP A 661 10.57 -25.44 28.84
N SER A 662 9.36 -25.35 28.28
CA SER A 662 8.98 -26.14 27.09
C SER A 662 9.79 -25.78 25.85
N VAL A 663 10.26 -24.54 25.71
CA VAL A 663 11.04 -24.09 24.55
C VAL A 663 12.24 -25.01 24.33
N GLY A 664 12.96 -25.33 25.41
CA GLY A 664 14.10 -26.23 25.34
C GLY A 664 13.71 -27.68 25.08
N HIS A 665 12.58 -28.14 25.62
CA HIS A 665 12.09 -29.50 25.36
C HIS A 665 11.65 -29.70 23.90
N VAL A 666 10.91 -28.74 23.33
CA VAL A 666 10.49 -28.76 21.93
C VAL A 666 11.71 -28.65 21.01
N ALA A 667 12.65 -27.74 21.29
CA ALA A 667 13.87 -27.57 20.50
C ALA A 667 14.69 -28.88 20.41
N ARG A 668 14.90 -29.57 21.55
CA ARG A 668 15.62 -30.85 21.59
C ARG A 668 14.88 -31.96 20.86
N GLU A 669 13.54 -32.00 20.97
CA GLU A 669 12.75 -33.01 20.27
C GLU A 669 12.82 -32.80 18.75
N LEU A 670 12.67 -31.56 18.27
CA LEU A 670 12.82 -31.24 16.85
C LEU A 670 14.23 -31.52 16.33
N ALA A 671 15.26 -31.28 17.14
CA ALA A 671 16.65 -31.59 16.76
C ALA A 671 16.92 -33.10 16.70
N ALA A 672 16.31 -33.89 17.58
CA ALA A 672 16.41 -35.35 17.56
C ALA A 672 15.62 -36.00 16.41
N HIS A 673 14.65 -35.28 15.85
CA HIS A 673 13.72 -35.76 14.81
C HIS A 673 13.75 -34.85 13.56
N PRO A 674 14.84 -34.86 12.77
CA PRO A 674 14.97 -34.03 11.56
C PRO A 674 13.93 -34.37 10.47
N GLU A 675 13.33 -35.55 10.50
CA GLU A 675 12.18 -35.94 9.68
C GLU A 675 10.91 -35.14 10.00
N GLY A 676 10.82 -34.58 11.21
CA GLY A 676 9.75 -33.75 11.70
C GLY A 676 8.88 -34.42 12.78
N VAL A 677 8.22 -33.58 13.59
CA VAL A 677 7.37 -34.00 14.71
C VAL A 677 5.94 -33.51 14.51
N ASP A 678 4.95 -34.36 14.76
CA ASP A 678 3.53 -34.00 14.63
C ASP A 678 3.02 -33.29 15.90
N PHE A 679 3.08 -31.97 15.89
CA PHE A 679 2.46 -31.12 16.93
C PHE A 679 0.99 -30.77 16.64
N VAL A 680 0.46 -31.11 15.45
CA VAL A 680 -0.92 -30.83 15.07
C VAL A 680 -1.87 -31.80 15.76
N ASN A 681 -1.59 -33.10 15.67
CA ASN A 681 -2.48 -34.15 16.20
C ASN A 681 -2.11 -34.55 17.64
N ASN A 682 -0.83 -34.53 18.01
CA ASN A 682 -0.38 -34.93 19.35
C ASN A 682 -0.34 -33.74 20.36
N ARG A 683 -0.52 -32.50 19.89
CA ARG A 683 -0.58 -31.26 20.69
C ARG A 683 0.51 -31.09 21.77
N GLY A 684 1.61 -31.84 21.71
CA GLY A 684 2.75 -31.73 22.62
C GLY A 684 2.48 -32.10 24.09
N GLY A 685 1.46 -32.90 24.41
CA GLY A 685 1.17 -33.25 25.81
C GLY A 685 2.31 -34.00 26.53
N HIS A 686 3.11 -34.76 25.77
CA HIS A 686 4.31 -35.42 26.28
C HIS A 686 5.47 -34.45 26.56
N ILE A 687 5.45 -33.25 25.98
CA ILE A 687 6.39 -32.17 26.29
C ILE A 687 5.98 -31.47 27.58
N THR A 688 4.70 -31.10 27.71
CA THR A 688 4.23 -30.43 28.93
C THR A 688 4.31 -31.32 30.15
N GLY A 689 4.18 -32.65 29.99
CA GLY A 689 4.45 -33.63 31.06
C GLY A 689 5.91 -33.67 31.56
N LYS A 690 6.87 -33.10 30.81
CA LYS A 690 8.27 -32.95 31.21
C LYS A 690 8.58 -31.58 31.80
N CYS A 691 7.67 -30.62 31.67
CA CYS A 691 7.85 -29.26 32.15
C CYS A 691 7.58 -29.18 33.66
N GLU A 692 8.39 -28.39 34.36
CA GLU A 692 8.28 -28.13 35.79
C GLU A 692 7.78 -26.70 36.07
N ARG A 693 7.91 -25.79 35.10
CA ARG A 693 7.55 -24.38 35.26
C ARG A 693 6.24 -24.10 34.53
N PHE A 694 5.33 -23.47 35.24
CA PHE A 694 4.03 -23.06 34.70
C PHE A 694 3.66 -21.70 35.26
N CYS A 695 3.23 -20.78 34.40
CA CYS A 695 2.78 -19.47 34.85
C CYS A 695 1.50 -19.02 34.13
N ASP A 696 0.75 -18.18 34.82
CA ASP A 696 -0.45 -17.53 34.31
C ASP A 696 -0.11 -16.08 33.94
N VAL A 697 -0.43 -15.67 32.72
CA VAL A 697 -0.10 -14.34 32.21
C VAL A 697 -1.11 -13.32 32.72
N THR A 698 -0.61 -12.27 33.34
CA THR A 698 -1.40 -11.09 33.74
C THR A 698 -0.84 -9.83 33.09
N GLY A 699 -1.69 -8.84 32.84
CA GLY A 699 -1.31 -7.57 32.23
C GLY A 699 -2.49 -6.62 32.11
N GLU A 700 -2.21 -5.40 31.65
CA GLU A 700 -3.19 -4.33 31.45
C GLU A 700 -3.53 -4.17 29.95
N ALA A 701 -4.59 -3.41 29.66
CA ALA A 701 -4.90 -3.06 28.28
C ALA A 701 -3.78 -2.20 27.66
N GLY A 702 -3.33 -2.54 26.46
CA GLY A 702 -2.21 -1.89 25.78
C GLY A 702 -0.86 -2.61 25.94
N ASP A 703 -0.80 -3.66 26.76
CA ASP A 703 0.39 -4.50 26.89
C ASP A 703 0.47 -5.54 25.76
N ILE A 704 1.68 -5.96 25.40
CA ILE A 704 1.94 -7.08 24.49
C ILE A 704 2.92 -8.05 25.13
N LEU A 705 2.56 -9.32 25.18
CA LEU A 705 3.46 -10.43 25.46
C LEU A 705 4.10 -10.90 24.16
N LEU A 706 5.43 -10.91 24.07
CA LEU A 706 6.18 -11.55 22.99
C LEU A 706 6.68 -12.90 23.48
N MET A 707 6.39 -13.96 22.73
CA MET A 707 6.65 -15.34 23.13
C MET A 707 7.41 -16.08 22.03
N HIS A 708 8.36 -16.91 22.45
CA HIS A 708 9.13 -17.79 21.59
C HIS A 708 8.20 -18.74 20.82
N PRO A 709 8.43 -19.01 19.52
CA PRO A 709 7.51 -19.80 18.69
C PRO A 709 7.39 -21.27 19.12
N LEU A 710 8.37 -21.77 19.89
CA LEU A 710 8.38 -23.11 20.48
C LEU A 710 7.78 -23.18 21.90
N MET A 711 7.19 -22.09 22.39
CA MET A 711 6.57 -22.05 23.71
C MET A 711 5.22 -22.77 23.70
N MET A 712 5.10 -23.80 24.53
CA MET A 712 3.84 -24.46 24.80
C MET A 712 2.98 -23.51 25.62
N HIS A 713 1.79 -23.22 25.11
CA HIS A 713 0.84 -22.33 25.76
C HIS A 713 -0.58 -22.87 25.67
N SER A 714 -1.45 -22.38 26.54
CA SER A 714 -2.82 -22.86 26.69
C SER A 714 -3.73 -21.72 27.14
N ALA A 715 -5.00 -21.75 26.73
CA ALA A 715 -6.00 -20.86 27.30
C ALA A 715 -6.49 -21.44 28.63
N SER A 716 -6.47 -20.63 29.69
CA SER A 716 -7.09 -21.01 30.96
C SER A 716 -8.61 -20.95 30.90
N PRO A 717 -9.33 -21.67 31.78
CA PRO A 717 -10.77 -21.49 31.95
C PRO A 717 -11.11 -20.10 32.48
N ASN A 718 -12.24 -19.55 32.05
CA ASN A 718 -12.72 -18.26 32.52
C ASN A 718 -13.94 -18.43 33.44
N ARG A 719 -13.73 -18.25 34.74
CA ARG A 719 -14.79 -18.30 35.77
C ARG A 719 -15.28 -16.94 36.23
N SER A 720 -14.74 -15.87 35.63
CA SER A 720 -14.88 -14.53 36.18
C SER A 720 -16.20 -13.84 35.84
N GLY A 721 -16.97 -14.37 34.88
CA GLY A 721 -18.12 -13.66 34.33
C GLY A 721 -17.74 -12.37 33.61
N ARG A 722 -16.48 -12.25 33.13
CA ARG A 722 -15.99 -11.13 32.32
C ARG A 722 -15.46 -11.66 31.00
N ILE A 723 -15.68 -10.93 29.91
CA ILE A 723 -15.07 -11.24 28.62
C ILE A 723 -13.58 -10.90 28.69
N ARG A 724 -12.71 -11.84 28.33
CA ARG A 724 -11.30 -11.57 28.06
C ARG A 724 -11.13 -11.13 26.62
N TRP A 725 -10.60 -9.94 26.41
CA TRP A 725 -10.30 -9.41 25.08
C TRP A 725 -8.80 -9.45 24.82
N MET A 726 -8.38 -10.25 23.84
CA MET A 726 -6.99 -10.26 23.36
C MET A 726 -6.93 -10.54 21.86
N ALA A 727 -5.77 -10.29 21.25
CA ALA A 727 -5.43 -10.82 19.93
C ALA A 727 -4.17 -11.68 20.05
N ASN A 728 -4.05 -12.71 19.20
CA ASN A 728 -2.83 -13.51 19.07
C ASN A 728 -2.23 -13.37 17.65
N PRO A 729 -1.64 -12.22 17.30
CA PRO A 729 -0.94 -12.10 16.03
C PRO A 729 0.42 -12.82 16.07
N MET A 730 0.77 -13.47 14.96
CA MET A 730 2.09 -14.07 14.76
C MET A 730 2.98 -13.16 13.93
N VAL A 731 4.29 -13.24 14.16
CA VAL A 731 5.32 -12.52 13.39
C VAL A 731 6.10 -13.53 12.57
N TYR A 732 5.94 -13.45 11.25
CA TYR A 732 6.63 -14.32 10.30
C TYR A 732 7.93 -13.70 9.80
N LEU A 733 8.92 -14.56 9.60
CA LEU A 733 10.21 -14.25 9.00
C LEU A 733 10.21 -14.52 7.50
N LYS A 734 11.00 -13.73 6.76
CA LYS A 734 11.21 -13.91 5.32
C LYS A 734 11.89 -15.25 5.00
N GLN A 735 12.81 -15.67 5.87
CA GLN A 735 13.48 -16.97 5.82
C GLN A 735 13.22 -17.75 7.12
N PRO A 736 13.25 -19.10 7.10
CA PRO A 736 13.14 -19.89 8.32
C PRO A 736 14.21 -19.52 9.37
N LEU A 737 13.94 -19.84 10.63
CA LEU A 737 14.93 -19.80 11.71
C LEU A 737 16.10 -20.74 11.39
N ASP A 738 17.32 -20.31 11.67
CA ASP A 738 18.52 -21.13 11.52
C ASP A 738 19.39 -21.05 12.79
N PRO A 739 19.16 -21.95 13.76
CA PRO A 739 19.92 -22.00 15.02
C PRO A 739 21.30 -22.64 14.88
N PHE A 740 21.70 -23.04 13.67
CA PHE A 740 22.99 -23.70 13.40
C PHE A 740 24.05 -22.74 12.83
N ARG A 741 23.70 -21.47 12.61
CA ARG A 741 24.64 -20.40 12.22
C ARG A 741 25.63 -20.07 13.35
N PRO A 742 26.74 -19.36 13.08
CA PRO A 742 27.66 -18.89 14.11
C PRO A 742 26.92 -18.15 15.22
N VAL A 743 27.32 -18.37 16.48
CA VAL A 743 26.61 -17.90 17.68
C VAL A 743 26.44 -16.37 17.69
N GLU A 744 27.47 -15.67 17.22
CA GLU A 744 27.54 -14.22 17.06
C GLU A 744 26.51 -13.64 16.08
N GLU A 745 25.96 -14.47 15.18
CA GLU A 745 24.96 -14.07 14.17
C GLU A 745 23.53 -14.49 14.54
N LEU A 746 23.35 -15.21 15.66
CA LEU A 746 22.05 -15.69 16.09
C LEU A 746 21.24 -14.56 16.71
N SER A 747 19.99 -14.42 16.26
CA SER A 747 19.01 -13.62 17.00
C SER A 747 18.71 -14.25 18.37
N PRO A 748 18.21 -13.50 19.36
CA PRO A 748 17.80 -14.07 20.65
C PRO A 748 16.85 -15.27 20.55
N VAL A 749 15.92 -15.28 19.57
CA VAL A 749 15.06 -16.45 19.31
C VAL A 749 15.89 -17.67 18.88
N GLU A 750 16.79 -17.52 17.92
CA GLU A 750 17.64 -18.62 17.45
C GLU A 750 18.64 -19.07 18.52
N LEU A 751 19.16 -18.13 19.31
CA LEU A 751 20.09 -18.38 20.39
C LEU A 751 19.45 -19.20 21.52
N ALA A 752 18.17 -18.98 21.83
CA ALA A 752 17.44 -19.81 22.79
C ALA A 752 17.37 -21.28 22.34
N ILE A 753 17.10 -21.50 21.05
CA ILE A 753 17.09 -22.84 20.43
C ILE A 753 18.49 -23.44 20.47
N HIS A 754 19.51 -22.69 20.05
CA HIS A 754 20.91 -23.12 20.03
C HIS A 754 21.39 -23.53 21.43
N ARG A 755 21.16 -22.70 22.45
CA ARG A 755 21.52 -23.02 23.85
C ARG A 755 20.86 -24.32 24.31
N ALA A 756 19.58 -24.54 23.96
CA ALA A 756 18.84 -25.73 24.37
C ALA A 756 19.39 -27.03 23.76
N ILE A 757 19.77 -27.01 22.47
CA ILE A 757 20.29 -28.19 21.76
C ILE A 757 21.76 -28.46 22.10
N SER A 758 22.56 -27.41 22.32
CA SER A 758 23.99 -27.52 22.63
C SER A 758 24.27 -27.93 24.08
N SER A 759 23.35 -27.68 25.02
CA SER A 759 23.48 -28.06 26.44
C SER A 759 23.22 -29.55 26.74
N SER A 760 23.13 -30.39 25.71
CA SER A 760 22.91 -31.85 25.83
C SER A 760 24.00 -32.70 25.17
N ALA A 761 25.19 -32.11 24.93
CA ALA A 761 26.41 -32.83 24.58
C ALA A 761 27.26 -33.14 25.81
#